data_AF-I1A790-F1
#
_entry.id   AF-I1A790-F1
#
_cell.length_a   1.000
_cell.length_b   1.000
_cell.length_c   1.000
_cell.angle_alpha   90.00
_cell.angle_beta   90.00
_cell.angle_gamma   90.00
#
_symmetry.space_group_name_H-M   'P 1'
#
loop_
_entity.id
_entity.type
_entity.pdbx_description
1 polymer ?
#
loop_
_entity_poly.entity_id
_entity_poly.type
_entity_poly.pdbx_seq_one_letter_code
_entity_poly.pdbx_strand_id
1 'polypeptide(L)'
;MKELKLYNWYGESFDSILPSSVNNLKAYKKQVRNIFMRTNDRIKSQEKVDKDLFLRARTKLNDNLKRELASHKVAYKNKVVVLKDSIKKLSYFDSMESLLKFEIKKLNKSKKDIQSYAQDFVYSLTKSADEVEYKIENIHKLQERTFVDEQELFKKYTIYNIILLYISNYKDLDFDISKIEHLLLPIELNWVNKFKESSNISEYFKNIYSNLEKQRESLQAKKSELLRQYNETHKLQKELFIKEQQNIKLETQQKILKLEYEYNENLKQQRLQAKISKKEALAKIKEQESLIKSNENRNNNISNSIIESSKSKVAQIKSNYKNELKIQKVRSRIQLYKDLTNYLLKHKVEVNKFDFSLNKLSFEELQNKENELSKYYSENKFNSKLAQNAIRFFLTKTNFYRSVKEGKLLIKSQYKNLVGLAREKYTYEGHFNKEESKALKEAFIDSRLTRLKYRYEKIEATTKLDELKKEGVYKKEQNDFKAAKEKILNEHKHNLKEAKEKLKSKEISKPAYKNKLIELNIYKKEAINEEKLKSRIQSNKEILKSLFWRELAETKINKKLYESKITEAQKSIPVETMRNLRWLTAFLNFIFPGLSELIFFKQYAKGILMSLVSLISLTLIIPFSFGFYWQEMGGIPGFSDLGAHLYSFENGVFPDARIYLFGGVISVILMVFITVFHTVSSLGAYRVAKQLEYGSRPSKWAHTKRWLNTSGFPWMISLLGWILMVFIVATPVITSILVSFTNYGFKHEAPAQSVDWVGLKQWGKWWIFREQNLFLSLQRVILWTLVWTVASTILPISLGIIISVLTNNHRIRFKKLFRLIYILPWAIPAFVTLTFIRSLFRGGDEGVINVILLGMGLISQSKNWLNEIGTARVLVVLVQTWIGYAWIFMLVTGNLQSIPKDIYEAGSVDGAKGRQLFWYLTLPSLLISIAPMLIGQFVGAFNNFTTISIFTGGGPSYAESTSFGEASTDIIISWVYKLTTSSGNIEGNQAFAAALTTLAASFSIAVSARGFIKSMSRRD
;
A
#
# COMPACT_ATOMS: atom_id res chain seq x y z
N MET A 1 20.96 -18.63 45.23
CA MET A 1 19.80 -18.19 44.40
C MET A 1 20.16 -16.85 43.78
N LYS A 2 20.04 -16.69 42.44
CA LYS A 2 20.48 -15.47 41.75
C LYS A 2 19.61 -14.27 42.17
N GLU A 3 20.25 -13.15 42.52
CA GLU A 3 19.65 -11.88 42.91
C GLU A 3 18.59 -11.38 41.91
N LEU A 4 17.69 -10.50 42.36
CA LEU A 4 16.60 -9.91 41.55
C LEU A 4 17.14 -9.04 40.43
N LYS A 5 17.24 -9.65 39.25
CA LYS A 5 17.81 -8.99 38.08
C LYS A 5 16.85 -7.98 37.47
N LEU A 6 17.32 -6.76 37.25
CA LEU A 6 16.76 -5.78 36.32
C LEU A 6 17.15 -6.16 34.90
N TYR A 7 16.39 -5.69 33.92
CA TYR A 7 16.71 -5.97 32.53
C TYR A 7 16.60 -4.73 31.67
N ASN A 8 17.54 -4.62 30.75
CA ASN A 8 17.60 -3.52 29.81
C ASN A 8 16.76 -3.83 28.55
N TRP A 9 16.81 -2.95 27.55
CA TRP A 9 16.03 -3.11 26.31
C TRP A 9 16.48 -4.32 25.46
N TYR A 10 17.73 -4.77 25.61
CA TYR A 10 18.29 -5.92 24.91
C TYR A 10 17.99 -7.26 25.61
N GLY A 11 17.30 -7.21 26.77
CA GLY A 11 17.02 -8.40 27.56
C GLY A 11 18.22 -8.91 28.36
N GLU A 12 19.30 -8.12 28.44
CA GLU A 12 20.45 -8.41 29.29
C GLU A 12 20.06 -8.20 30.76
N SER A 13 20.57 -9.06 31.63
CA SER A 13 20.22 -9.07 33.05
C SER A 13 21.26 -8.33 33.88
N PHE A 14 20.81 -7.45 34.77
CA PHE A 14 21.62 -6.61 35.64
C PHE A 14 21.23 -6.86 37.09
N ASP A 15 22.21 -7.03 37.97
CA ASP A 15 21.96 -7.19 39.39
C ASP A 15 21.62 -5.81 40.02
N SER A 16 20.91 -5.74 41.14
CA SER A 16 20.65 -4.43 41.77
C SER A 16 21.95 -3.81 42.32
N ILE A 17 22.11 -2.49 42.21
CA ILE A 17 23.35 -1.83 42.68
C ILE A 17 23.53 -1.93 44.19
N LEU A 18 22.45 -1.85 44.95
CA LEU A 18 22.47 -2.16 46.39
C LEU A 18 22.04 -3.62 46.57
N PRO A 19 22.97 -4.54 46.90
CA PRO A 19 22.65 -5.96 47.14
C PRO A 19 21.63 -6.12 48.28
N SER A 20 21.61 -5.15 49.19
CA SER A 20 20.85 -5.12 50.44
C SER A 20 19.33 -4.93 50.25
N SER A 21 18.88 -4.18 49.25
CA SER A 21 17.44 -3.90 49.06
C SER A 21 16.65 -5.03 48.40
N VAL A 22 17.35 -6.00 47.81
CA VAL A 22 16.79 -7.11 47.04
C VAL A 22 16.56 -8.36 47.89
N ASN A 23 17.20 -8.45 49.06
CA ASN A 23 17.18 -9.61 49.94
C ASN A 23 15.97 -9.64 50.88
N ASN A 24 14.79 -9.21 50.43
CA ASN A 24 13.56 -9.42 51.20
C ASN A 24 12.72 -10.57 50.63
N LEU A 25 12.02 -11.27 51.52
CA LEU A 25 11.22 -12.46 51.17
C LEU A 25 10.21 -12.18 50.03
N LYS A 26 9.68 -10.96 50.01
CA LYS A 26 8.70 -10.50 49.03
C LYS A 26 9.32 -10.30 47.64
N ALA A 27 10.55 -9.81 47.57
CA ALA A 27 11.33 -9.62 46.36
C ALA A 27 11.67 -10.98 45.74
N TYR A 28 12.15 -11.95 46.53
CA TYR A 28 12.39 -13.32 46.07
C TYR A 28 11.13 -13.96 45.47
N LYS A 29 9.99 -13.89 46.17
CA LYS A 29 8.70 -14.38 45.65
C LYS A 29 8.26 -13.63 44.37
N LYS A 30 8.51 -12.32 44.28
CA LYS A 30 8.21 -11.49 43.09
C LYS A 30 9.12 -11.81 41.91
N GLN A 31 10.40 -12.09 42.14
CA GLN A 31 11.35 -12.47 41.10
C GLN A 31 10.99 -13.81 40.46
N VAL A 32 10.68 -14.82 41.27
CA VAL A 32 10.20 -16.11 40.77
C VAL A 32 8.94 -15.91 39.91
N ARG A 33 8.03 -15.03 40.34
CA ARG A 33 6.87 -14.63 39.53
C ARG A 33 7.28 -13.94 38.23
N ASN A 34 8.22 -13.01 38.26
CA ASN A 34 8.68 -12.29 37.06
C ASN A 34 9.37 -13.21 36.05
N ILE A 35 10.26 -14.10 36.50
CA ILE A 35 10.93 -15.10 35.66
C ILE A 35 9.90 -16.04 35.04
N PHE A 36 8.93 -16.51 35.83
CA PHE A 36 7.82 -17.31 35.33
C PHE A 36 7.00 -16.55 34.27
N MET A 37 6.62 -15.30 34.55
CA MET A 37 5.83 -14.48 33.61
C MET A 37 6.58 -14.23 32.31
N ARG A 38 7.90 -13.99 32.36
CA ARG A 38 8.72 -13.81 31.16
C ARG A 38 8.94 -15.09 30.38
N THR A 39 9.16 -16.20 31.07
CA THR A 39 9.24 -17.52 30.43
C THR A 39 7.92 -17.82 29.73
N ASN A 40 6.79 -17.49 30.37
CA ASN A 40 5.46 -17.59 29.78
C ASN A 40 5.26 -16.63 28.59
N ASP A 41 5.73 -15.39 28.67
CA ASP A 41 5.67 -14.43 27.56
C ASP A 41 6.57 -14.86 26.38
N ARG A 42 7.72 -15.48 26.64
CA ARG A 42 8.60 -16.11 25.65
C ARG A 42 7.90 -17.30 25.01
N ILE A 43 7.31 -18.19 25.81
CA ILE A 43 6.50 -19.33 25.32
C ILE A 43 5.35 -18.82 24.44
N LYS A 44 4.63 -17.76 24.82
CA LYS A 44 3.58 -17.16 24.00
C LYS A 44 4.09 -16.57 22.68
N SER A 45 5.26 -15.93 22.72
CA SER A 45 5.88 -15.37 21.51
C SER A 45 6.30 -16.49 20.56
N GLN A 46 6.91 -17.55 21.10
CA GLN A 46 7.30 -18.75 20.37
C GLN A 46 6.07 -19.50 19.82
N GLU A 47 5.02 -19.66 20.63
CA GLU A 47 3.73 -20.25 20.24
C GLU A 47 3.14 -19.56 19.02
N LYS A 48 3.27 -18.23 18.90
CA LYS A 48 2.79 -17.49 17.72
C LYS A 48 3.61 -17.83 16.47
N VAL A 49 4.93 -17.97 16.60
CA VAL A 49 5.84 -18.36 15.50
C VAL A 49 5.58 -19.81 15.10
N ASP A 50 5.55 -20.73 16.06
CA ASP A 50 5.34 -22.16 15.85
C ASP A 50 3.94 -22.41 15.25
N LYS A 51 2.92 -21.64 15.68
CA LYS A 51 1.57 -21.69 15.09
C LYS A 51 1.58 -21.27 13.61
N ASP A 52 2.32 -20.22 13.26
CA ASP A 52 2.44 -19.79 11.85
C ASP A 52 3.15 -20.86 11.01
N LEU A 53 4.24 -21.43 11.52
CA LEU A 53 4.95 -22.53 10.87
C LEU A 53 4.06 -23.77 10.68
N PHE A 54 3.30 -24.16 11.71
CA PHE A 54 2.32 -25.25 11.64
C PHE A 54 1.24 -24.97 10.58
N LEU A 55 0.65 -23.76 10.57
CA LEU A 55 -0.36 -23.39 9.58
C LEU A 55 0.20 -23.45 8.15
N ARG A 56 1.42 -22.97 7.93
CA ARG A 56 2.10 -23.07 6.62
C ARG A 56 2.34 -24.52 6.21
N ALA A 57 2.81 -25.37 7.13
CA ALA A 57 3.02 -26.79 6.88
C ALA A 57 1.70 -27.50 6.52
N ARG A 58 0.62 -27.22 7.26
CA ARG A 58 -0.73 -27.73 6.98
C ARG A 58 -1.25 -27.28 5.62
N THR A 59 -1.09 -26.00 5.27
CA THR A 59 -1.48 -25.47 3.95
C THR A 59 -0.69 -26.17 2.84
N LYS A 60 0.63 -26.32 3.00
CA LYS A 60 1.48 -27.01 2.03
C LYS A 60 1.07 -28.48 1.84
N LEU A 61 0.73 -29.19 2.91
CA LEU A 61 0.20 -30.56 2.82
C LEU A 61 -1.14 -30.62 2.09
N ASN A 62 -2.06 -29.69 2.37
CA ASN A 62 -3.35 -29.61 1.66
C ASN A 62 -3.17 -29.27 0.17
N ASP A 63 -2.24 -28.40 -0.17
CA ASP A 63 -1.95 -28.07 -1.57
C ASP A 63 -1.24 -29.20 -2.30
N ASN A 64 -0.35 -29.92 -1.61
CA ASN A 64 0.22 -31.17 -2.12
C ASN A 64 -0.88 -32.21 -2.37
N LEU A 65 -1.80 -32.41 -1.43
CA LEU A 65 -2.93 -33.31 -1.59
C LEU A 65 -3.78 -32.94 -2.82
N LYS A 66 -4.08 -31.66 -3.03
CA LYS A 66 -4.81 -31.22 -4.24
C LYS A 66 -4.04 -31.57 -5.52
N ARG A 67 -2.73 -31.33 -5.55
CA ARG A 67 -1.86 -31.64 -6.69
C ARG A 67 -1.76 -33.14 -6.95
N GLU A 68 -1.62 -33.93 -5.89
CA GLU A 68 -1.50 -35.38 -5.96
C GLU A 68 -2.82 -36.01 -6.42
N LEU A 69 -3.96 -35.59 -5.88
CA LEU A 69 -5.29 -36.01 -6.34
C LEU A 69 -5.56 -35.61 -7.79
N ALA A 70 -5.12 -34.41 -8.21
CA ALA A 70 -5.24 -33.98 -9.60
C ALA A 70 -4.38 -34.85 -10.54
N SER A 71 -3.12 -35.10 -10.15
CA SER A 71 -2.19 -35.93 -10.91
C SER A 71 -2.69 -37.37 -11.02
N HIS A 72 -3.21 -37.93 -9.93
CA HIS A 72 -3.81 -39.26 -9.87
C HIS A 72 -5.05 -39.39 -10.77
N LYS A 73 -5.92 -38.37 -10.77
CA LYS A 73 -7.07 -38.29 -11.69
C LYS A 73 -6.64 -38.24 -13.16
N VAL A 74 -5.58 -37.51 -13.48
CA VAL A 74 -5.03 -37.44 -14.84
C VAL A 74 -4.44 -38.79 -15.24
N ALA A 75 -3.67 -39.43 -14.37
CA ALA A 75 -3.09 -40.75 -14.62
C ALA A 75 -4.17 -41.81 -14.91
N TYR A 76 -5.25 -41.85 -14.11
CA TYR A 76 -6.40 -42.71 -14.36
C TYR A 76 -7.07 -42.43 -15.72
N LYS A 77 -7.34 -41.15 -16.03
CA LYS A 77 -7.92 -40.77 -17.33
C LYS A 77 -7.04 -41.22 -18.49
N ASN A 78 -5.73 -41.03 -18.40
CA ASN A 78 -4.80 -41.42 -19.45
C ASN A 78 -4.81 -42.94 -19.69
N LYS A 79 -4.81 -43.75 -18.63
CA LYS A 79 -4.90 -45.23 -18.75
C LYS A 79 -6.14 -45.67 -19.53
N VAL A 80 -7.31 -45.07 -19.25
CA VAL A 80 -8.58 -45.42 -19.91
C VAL A 80 -8.65 -44.87 -21.35
N VAL A 81 -8.17 -43.64 -21.57
CA VAL A 81 -8.18 -42.99 -22.89
C VAL A 81 -7.26 -43.71 -23.87
N VAL A 82 -6.06 -44.14 -23.46
CA VAL A 82 -5.11 -44.85 -24.34
C VAL A 82 -5.71 -46.13 -24.90
N LEU A 83 -6.40 -46.93 -24.08
CA LEU A 83 -7.07 -48.15 -24.54
C LEU A 83 -8.23 -47.82 -25.50
N LYS A 84 -9.06 -46.83 -25.15
CA LYS A 84 -10.20 -46.40 -25.98
C LYS A 84 -9.75 -45.84 -27.33
N ASP A 85 -8.69 -45.05 -27.35
CA ASP A 85 -8.12 -44.48 -28.58
C ASP A 85 -7.45 -45.57 -29.43
N SER A 86 -6.82 -46.57 -28.81
CA SER A 86 -6.25 -47.72 -29.52
C SER A 86 -7.33 -48.56 -30.20
N ILE A 87 -8.44 -48.83 -29.50
CA ILE A 87 -9.62 -49.52 -30.06
C ILE A 87 -10.23 -48.71 -31.21
N LYS A 88 -10.35 -47.38 -31.05
CA LYS A 88 -10.87 -46.48 -32.09
C LYS A 88 -9.96 -46.39 -33.32
N LYS A 89 -8.63 -46.44 -33.14
CA LYS A 89 -7.70 -46.51 -34.28
C LYS A 89 -7.81 -47.84 -35.01
N LEU A 90 -8.07 -48.94 -34.28
CA LEU A 90 -8.22 -50.26 -34.87
C LEU A 90 -9.57 -50.48 -35.59
N SER A 91 -10.57 -49.60 -35.41
CA SER A 91 -11.85 -49.69 -36.16
C SER A 91 -11.73 -49.26 -37.62
N TYR A 92 -10.62 -48.64 -38.03
CA TYR A 92 -10.37 -48.34 -39.45
C TYR A 92 -10.02 -49.59 -40.29
N PHE A 93 -9.87 -50.76 -39.66
CA PHE A 93 -9.46 -52.02 -40.31
C PHE A 93 -10.60 -53.03 -40.46
N ASP A 94 -11.85 -52.61 -40.22
CA ASP A 94 -13.04 -53.46 -40.28
C ASP A 94 -13.37 -53.92 -41.71
N SER A 95 -12.91 -53.19 -42.73
CA SER A 95 -12.97 -53.59 -44.14
C SER A 95 -11.67 -53.26 -44.87
N MET A 96 -11.36 -54.01 -45.93
CA MET A 96 -10.17 -53.78 -46.76
C MET A 96 -10.17 -52.39 -47.42
N GLU A 97 -11.35 -51.92 -47.82
CA GLU A 97 -11.55 -50.55 -48.33
C GLU A 97 -11.19 -49.48 -47.27
N SER A 98 -11.55 -49.72 -46.00
CA SER A 98 -11.24 -48.80 -44.90
C SER A 98 -9.75 -48.79 -44.56
N LEU A 99 -9.08 -49.96 -44.60
CA LEU A 99 -7.64 -50.09 -44.43
C LEU A 99 -6.88 -49.30 -45.51
N LEU A 100 -7.26 -49.48 -46.79
CA LEU A 100 -6.62 -48.78 -47.90
C LEU A 100 -6.85 -47.27 -47.83
N LYS A 101 -8.08 -46.81 -47.54
CA LYS A 101 -8.37 -45.38 -47.31
C LYS A 101 -7.54 -44.81 -46.15
N PHE A 102 -7.33 -45.58 -45.08
CA PHE A 102 -6.50 -45.18 -43.95
C PHE A 102 -5.01 -45.07 -44.33
N GLU A 103 -4.45 -46.08 -45.00
CA GLU A 103 -3.04 -46.05 -45.46
C GLU A 103 -2.80 -44.94 -46.48
N ILE A 104 -3.72 -44.72 -47.42
CA ILE A 104 -3.66 -43.58 -48.35
C ILE A 104 -3.67 -42.24 -47.59
N LYS A 105 -4.54 -42.10 -46.58
CA LYS A 105 -4.59 -40.89 -45.75
C LYS A 105 -3.29 -40.68 -44.95
N LYS A 106 -2.67 -41.76 -44.47
CA LYS A 106 -1.38 -41.75 -43.78
C LYS A 106 -0.26 -41.30 -44.72
N LEU A 107 -0.22 -41.81 -45.95
CA LEU A 107 0.72 -41.37 -46.99
C LEU A 107 0.56 -39.88 -47.31
N ASN A 108 -0.69 -39.40 -47.47
CA ASN A 108 -0.97 -37.97 -47.68
C ASN A 108 -0.51 -37.10 -46.51
N LYS A 109 -0.64 -37.59 -45.28
CA LYS A 109 -0.13 -36.89 -44.10
C LYS A 109 1.40 -36.85 -44.09
N SER A 110 2.07 -37.98 -44.34
CA SER A 110 3.52 -38.05 -44.44
C SER A 110 4.06 -37.09 -45.50
N LYS A 111 3.42 -36.99 -46.66
CA LYS A 111 3.73 -35.98 -47.68
C LYS A 111 3.65 -34.56 -47.12
N LYS A 112 2.56 -34.22 -46.43
CA LYS A 112 2.38 -32.88 -45.83
C LYS A 112 3.42 -32.59 -44.73
N ASP A 113 3.77 -33.58 -43.93
CA ASP A 113 4.76 -33.45 -42.86
C ASP A 113 6.17 -33.22 -43.45
N ILE A 114 6.53 -33.93 -44.54
CA ILE A 114 7.78 -33.71 -45.30
C ILE A 114 7.80 -32.28 -45.88
N GLN A 115 6.69 -31.83 -46.47
CA GLN A 115 6.57 -30.49 -47.02
C GLN A 115 6.69 -29.39 -45.95
N SER A 116 6.04 -29.57 -44.80
CA SER A 116 6.15 -28.64 -43.66
C SER A 116 7.57 -28.62 -43.11
N TYR A 117 8.19 -29.79 -42.95
CA TYR A 117 9.58 -29.89 -42.51
C TYR A 117 10.52 -29.16 -43.46
N ALA A 118 10.37 -29.35 -44.77
CA ALA A 118 11.19 -28.65 -45.76
C ALA A 118 10.99 -27.12 -45.69
N GLN A 119 9.75 -26.65 -45.53
CA GLN A 119 9.44 -25.21 -45.38
C GLN A 119 10.04 -24.62 -44.10
N ASP A 120 9.88 -25.30 -42.97
CA ASP A 120 10.41 -24.85 -41.67
C ASP A 120 11.94 -24.88 -41.65
N PHE A 121 12.54 -25.91 -42.26
CA PHE A 121 13.99 -26.03 -42.39
C PHE A 121 14.56 -24.89 -43.23
N VAL A 122 13.99 -24.63 -44.42
CA VAL A 122 14.41 -23.51 -45.27
C VAL A 122 14.19 -22.17 -44.58
N TYR A 123 13.04 -21.96 -43.92
CA TYR A 123 12.78 -20.72 -43.17
C TYR A 123 13.80 -20.51 -42.05
N SER A 124 14.09 -21.53 -41.25
CA SER A 124 15.12 -21.49 -40.20
C SER A 124 16.50 -21.17 -40.78
N LEU A 125 16.88 -21.85 -41.86
CA LEU A 125 18.17 -21.66 -42.53
C LEU A 125 18.33 -20.23 -43.08
N THR A 126 17.27 -19.63 -43.65
CA THR A 126 17.31 -18.22 -44.12
C THR A 126 17.44 -17.19 -43.00
N LYS A 127 17.10 -17.53 -41.75
CA LYS A 127 17.26 -16.67 -40.57
C LYS A 127 18.57 -16.88 -39.82
N SER A 128 19.34 -17.90 -40.18
CA SER A 128 20.66 -18.20 -39.60
C SER A 128 21.75 -17.24 -40.09
N ALA A 129 22.81 -17.10 -39.29
CA ALA A 129 23.97 -16.27 -39.63
C ALA A 129 25.02 -16.99 -40.51
N ASP A 130 24.71 -18.18 -41.02
CA ASP A 130 25.65 -19.01 -41.79
C ASP A 130 25.97 -18.42 -43.18
N GLU A 131 27.12 -18.80 -43.75
CA GLU A 131 27.57 -18.38 -45.08
C GLU A 131 26.65 -18.86 -46.21
N VAL A 132 26.63 -18.13 -47.33
CA VAL A 132 25.68 -18.37 -48.43
C VAL A 132 25.93 -19.72 -49.12
N GLU A 133 27.19 -20.10 -49.37
CA GLU A 133 27.52 -21.40 -49.98
C GLU A 133 27.04 -22.58 -49.12
N TYR A 134 27.25 -22.51 -47.80
CA TYR A 134 26.79 -23.54 -46.87
C TYR A 134 25.26 -23.69 -46.85
N LYS A 135 24.53 -22.57 -47.01
CA LYS A 135 23.07 -22.58 -47.10
C LYS A 135 22.58 -23.26 -48.37
N ILE A 136 23.23 -22.97 -49.51
CA ILE A 136 22.88 -23.56 -50.81
C ILE A 136 23.13 -25.07 -50.80
N GLU A 137 24.27 -25.52 -50.28
CA GLU A 137 24.62 -26.95 -50.21
C GLU A 137 23.58 -27.75 -49.40
N ASN A 138 23.15 -27.23 -48.25
CA ASN A 138 22.15 -27.89 -47.40
C ASN A 138 20.75 -27.91 -48.02
N ILE A 139 20.36 -26.87 -48.76
CA ILE A 139 19.10 -26.87 -49.51
C ILE A 139 19.15 -27.94 -50.61
N HIS A 140 20.28 -28.09 -51.32
CA HIS A 140 20.44 -29.13 -52.33
C HIS A 140 20.33 -30.54 -51.74
N LYS A 141 21.02 -30.80 -50.62
CA LYS A 141 20.93 -32.08 -49.89
C LYS A 141 19.50 -32.38 -49.42
N LEU A 142 18.78 -31.37 -48.95
CA LEU A 142 17.39 -31.52 -48.55
C LEU A 142 16.51 -31.87 -49.76
N GLN A 143 16.68 -31.19 -50.91
CA GLN A 143 15.92 -31.47 -52.13
C GLN A 143 16.11 -32.91 -52.61
N GLU A 144 17.35 -33.39 -52.68
CA GLU A 144 17.65 -34.78 -53.08
C GLU A 144 16.94 -35.78 -52.15
N ARG A 145 17.05 -35.56 -50.84
CA ARG A 145 16.41 -36.42 -49.84
C ARG A 145 14.88 -36.41 -49.93
N THR A 146 14.27 -35.23 -49.97
CA THR A 146 12.81 -35.11 -50.04
C THR A 146 12.26 -35.66 -51.36
N PHE A 147 13.02 -35.56 -52.45
CA PHE A 147 12.62 -36.13 -53.73
C PHE A 147 12.57 -37.65 -53.69
N VAL A 148 13.58 -38.30 -53.10
CA VAL A 148 13.58 -39.76 -52.88
C VAL A 148 12.40 -40.19 -52.02
N ASP A 149 12.16 -39.49 -50.90
CA ASP A 149 11.05 -39.78 -49.99
C ASP A 149 9.68 -39.59 -50.67
N GLU A 150 9.49 -38.52 -51.45
CA GLU A 150 8.26 -38.26 -52.21
C GLU A 150 8.01 -39.30 -53.30
N GLN A 151 9.06 -39.77 -53.99
CA GLN A 151 8.95 -40.85 -54.97
C GLN A 151 8.49 -42.16 -54.34
N GLU A 152 9.05 -42.53 -53.19
CA GLU A 152 8.65 -43.75 -52.48
C GLU A 152 7.18 -43.67 -52.00
N LEU A 153 6.78 -42.51 -51.47
CA LEU A 153 5.39 -42.25 -51.07
C LEU A 153 4.43 -42.32 -52.26
N PHE A 154 4.81 -41.74 -53.40
CA PHE A 154 4.01 -41.77 -54.62
C PHE A 154 3.82 -43.21 -55.13
N LYS A 155 4.91 -44.00 -55.19
CA LYS A 155 4.84 -45.42 -55.57
C LYS A 155 3.84 -46.20 -54.70
N LYS A 156 3.93 -46.06 -53.38
CA LYS A 156 3.01 -46.72 -52.44
C LYS A 156 1.57 -46.23 -52.60
N TYR A 157 1.38 -44.93 -52.78
CA TYR A 157 0.06 -44.33 -53.02
C TYR A 157 -0.58 -44.92 -54.27
N THR A 158 0.13 -44.95 -55.40
CA THR A 158 -0.37 -45.51 -56.67
C THR A 158 -0.76 -46.97 -56.51
N ILE A 159 0.08 -47.79 -55.87
CA ILE A 159 -0.24 -49.21 -55.65
C ILE A 159 -1.54 -49.36 -54.84
N TYR A 160 -1.67 -48.66 -53.70
CA TYR A 160 -2.85 -48.77 -52.85
C TYR A 160 -4.10 -48.17 -53.49
N ASN A 161 -3.95 -47.09 -54.26
CA ASN A 161 -5.05 -46.46 -54.99
C ASN A 161 -5.58 -47.37 -56.12
N ILE A 162 -4.70 -48.04 -56.86
CA ILE A 162 -5.09 -49.01 -57.90
C ILE A 162 -5.84 -50.19 -57.28
N ILE A 163 -5.34 -50.76 -56.17
CA ILE A 163 -6.03 -51.84 -55.45
C ILE A 163 -7.40 -51.36 -54.97
N LEU A 164 -7.48 -50.16 -54.39
CA LEU A 164 -8.74 -49.58 -53.90
C LEU A 164 -9.75 -49.39 -55.03
N LEU A 165 -9.34 -48.81 -56.16
CA LEU A 165 -10.19 -48.61 -57.34
C LEU A 165 -10.69 -49.93 -57.92
N TYR A 166 -9.86 -50.97 -57.93
CA TYR A 166 -10.27 -52.30 -58.39
C TYR A 166 -11.34 -52.90 -57.49
N ILE A 167 -11.08 -53.01 -56.18
CA ILE A 167 -12.01 -53.67 -55.24
C ILE A 167 -13.29 -52.86 -54.98
N SER A 168 -13.27 -51.54 -55.21
CA SER A 168 -14.47 -50.69 -55.09
C SER A 168 -15.42 -50.83 -56.27
N ASN A 169 -14.95 -51.26 -57.44
CA ASN A 169 -15.75 -51.33 -58.66
C ASN A 169 -16.03 -52.77 -59.12
N TYR A 170 -15.19 -53.74 -58.75
CA TYR A 170 -15.30 -55.14 -59.16
C TYR A 170 -15.26 -56.09 -57.97
N LYS A 171 -15.98 -57.21 -58.08
CA LYS A 171 -16.09 -58.23 -57.01
C LYS A 171 -15.11 -59.40 -57.15
N ASP A 172 -14.50 -59.56 -58.32
CA ASP A 172 -13.44 -60.55 -58.52
C ASP A 172 -12.11 -60.04 -57.93
N LEU A 173 -11.16 -60.94 -57.66
CA LEU A 173 -9.85 -60.62 -57.09
C LEU A 173 -8.72 -61.06 -58.04
N ASP A 174 -9.03 -61.07 -59.33
CA ASP A 174 -8.09 -61.47 -60.38
C ASP A 174 -7.14 -60.32 -60.77
N PHE A 175 -7.44 -59.09 -60.33
CA PHE A 175 -6.66 -57.86 -60.56
C PHE A 175 -6.28 -57.67 -62.04
N ASP A 176 -7.27 -57.86 -62.93
CA ASP A 176 -7.11 -57.60 -64.36
C ASP A 176 -7.15 -56.09 -64.62
N ILE A 177 -5.97 -55.48 -64.72
CA ILE A 177 -5.81 -54.02 -64.80
C ILE A 177 -6.53 -53.42 -66.02
N SER A 178 -6.74 -54.20 -67.10
CA SER A 178 -7.47 -53.74 -68.29
C SER A 178 -8.89 -53.24 -67.94
N LYS A 179 -9.54 -53.83 -66.93
CA LYS A 179 -10.89 -53.46 -66.47
C LYS A 179 -10.96 -52.07 -65.82
N ILE A 180 -9.85 -51.56 -65.30
CA ILE A 180 -9.78 -50.27 -64.59
C ILE A 180 -8.95 -49.22 -65.33
N GLU A 181 -8.38 -49.52 -66.51
CA GLU A 181 -7.53 -48.57 -67.26
C GLU A 181 -8.21 -47.21 -67.48
N HIS A 182 -9.54 -47.19 -67.71
CA HIS A 182 -10.33 -45.97 -67.87
C HIS A 182 -10.50 -45.12 -66.59
N LEU A 183 -10.23 -45.70 -65.41
CA LEU A 183 -10.32 -45.03 -64.11
C LEU A 183 -8.97 -44.55 -63.58
N LEU A 184 -7.86 -44.96 -64.22
CA LEU A 184 -6.51 -44.61 -63.80
C LEU A 184 -6.09 -43.23 -64.31
N LEU A 185 -5.34 -42.50 -63.51
CA LEU A 185 -4.73 -41.25 -63.95
C LEU A 185 -3.65 -41.53 -65.02
N PRO A 186 -3.38 -40.60 -65.96
CA PRO A 186 -2.37 -40.80 -67.00
C PRO A 186 -0.98 -41.19 -66.48
N ILE A 187 -0.62 -40.68 -65.29
CA ILE A 187 0.65 -40.99 -64.64
C ILE A 187 0.68 -42.39 -64.01
N GLU A 188 -0.46 -42.87 -63.50
CA GLU A 188 -0.62 -44.23 -62.97
C GLU A 188 -0.62 -45.23 -64.13
N LEU A 189 -1.25 -44.90 -65.25
CA LEU A 189 -1.25 -45.70 -66.48
C LEU A 189 0.17 -45.88 -67.04
N ASN A 190 0.96 -44.81 -67.07
CA ASN A 190 2.37 -44.86 -67.48
C ASN A 190 3.20 -45.74 -66.54
N TRP A 191 2.97 -45.65 -65.23
CA TRP A 191 3.64 -46.51 -64.24
C TRP A 191 3.30 -47.99 -64.42
N VAL A 192 2.02 -48.30 -64.64
CA VAL A 192 1.52 -49.66 -64.95
C VAL A 192 2.11 -50.19 -66.25
N ASN A 193 2.16 -49.37 -67.31
CA ASN A 193 2.68 -49.78 -68.62
C ASN A 193 4.19 -50.07 -68.59
N LYS A 194 4.98 -49.32 -67.81
CA LYS A 194 6.40 -49.66 -67.57
C LYS A 194 6.61 -51.00 -66.86
N PHE A 195 5.63 -51.46 -66.07
CA PHE A 195 5.67 -52.77 -65.42
C PHE A 195 5.25 -53.92 -66.33
N LYS A 196 4.39 -53.67 -67.35
CA LYS A 196 3.93 -54.68 -68.32
C LYS A 196 5.08 -55.33 -69.11
N GLU A 197 6.23 -54.67 -69.23
CA GLU A 197 7.38 -55.17 -70.00
C GLU A 197 8.28 -56.17 -69.25
N SER A 198 8.06 -56.44 -67.95
CA SER A 198 9.00 -57.24 -67.15
C SER A 198 8.39 -58.31 -66.22
N SER A 199 7.07 -58.38 -65.99
CA SER A 199 6.44 -59.40 -65.12
C SER A 199 4.90 -59.45 -65.28
N ASN A 200 4.25 -60.52 -64.79
CA ASN A 200 2.78 -60.60 -64.69
C ASN A 200 2.26 -59.65 -63.59
N ILE A 201 1.68 -58.52 -64.01
CA ILE A 201 1.27 -57.42 -63.12
C ILE A 201 0.07 -57.77 -62.23
N SER A 202 -0.84 -58.64 -62.70
CA SER A 202 -2.00 -59.08 -61.92
C SER A 202 -1.57 -59.90 -60.71
N GLU A 203 -0.57 -60.77 -60.88
CA GLU A 203 0.01 -61.57 -59.78
C GLU A 203 0.71 -60.68 -58.74
N TYR A 204 1.33 -59.58 -59.17
CA TYR A 204 1.95 -58.58 -58.28
C TYR A 204 0.91 -57.90 -57.37
N PHE A 205 -0.20 -57.42 -57.93
CA PHE A 205 -1.27 -56.81 -57.14
C PHE A 205 -2.00 -57.81 -56.23
N LYS A 206 -2.19 -59.06 -56.70
CA LYS A 206 -2.77 -60.15 -55.90
C LYS A 206 -1.92 -60.49 -54.68
N ASN A 207 -0.60 -60.55 -54.83
CA ASN A 207 0.33 -60.77 -53.72
C ASN A 207 0.30 -59.62 -52.69
N ILE A 208 0.27 -58.37 -53.15
CA ILE A 208 0.17 -57.21 -52.26
C ILE A 208 -1.17 -57.20 -51.53
N TYR A 209 -2.27 -57.47 -52.23
CA TYR A 209 -3.59 -57.59 -51.61
C TYR A 209 -3.62 -58.69 -50.55
N SER A 210 -3.09 -59.89 -50.83
CA SER A 210 -3.03 -60.99 -49.87
C SER A 210 -2.22 -60.63 -48.61
N ASN A 211 -1.10 -59.92 -48.77
CA ASN A 211 -0.31 -59.45 -47.64
C ASN A 211 -1.04 -58.40 -46.80
N LEU A 212 -1.75 -57.46 -47.45
CA LEU A 212 -2.57 -56.47 -46.76
C LEU A 212 -3.76 -57.11 -46.03
N GLU A 213 -4.34 -58.18 -46.60
CA GLU A 213 -5.45 -58.90 -45.98
C GLU A 213 -4.98 -59.68 -44.73
N LYS A 214 -3.83 -60.36 -44.78
CA LYS A 214 -3.19 -60.96 -43.59
C LYS A 214 -2.92 -59.92 -42.50
N GLN A 215 -2.46 -58.72 -42.90
CA GLN A 215 -2.25 -57.61 -41.97
C GLN A 215 -3.58 -57.13 -41.36
N ARG A 216 -4.65 -57.04 -42.16
CA ARG A 216 -6.00 -56.67 -41.70
C ARG A 216 -6.51 -57.65 -40.65
N GLU A 217 -6.42 -58.95 -40.90
CA GLU A 217 -6.85 -60.00 -39.98
C GLU A 217 -6.08 -59.97 -38.65
N SER A 218 -4.75 -59.79 -38.71
CA SER A 218 -3.91 -59.63 -37.51
C SER A 218 -4.32 -58.41 -36.66
N LEU A 219 -4.60 -57.28 -37.32
CA LEU A 219 -5.06 -56.07 -36.63
C LEU A 219 -6.47 -56.23 -36.05
N GLN A 220 -7.34 -56.98 -36.72
CA GLN A 220 -8.68 -57.31 -36.24
C GLN A 220 -8.64 -58.22 -35.01
N ALA A 221 -7.76 -59.22 -35.00
CA ALA A 221 -7.50 -60.05 -33.82
C ALA A 221 -7.01 -59.21 -32.63
N LYS A 222 -6.09 -58.27 -32.87
CA LYS A 222 -5.59 -57.34 -31.85
C LYS A 222 -6.66 -56.39 -31.31
N LYS A 223 -7.61 -55.96 -32.16
CA LYS A 223 -8.78 -55.16 -31.73
C LYS A 223 -9.64 -55.94 -30.75
N SER A 224 -9.97 -57.19 -31.08
CA SER A 224 -10.78 -58.07 -30.24
C SER A 224 -10.12 -58.32 -28.89
N GLU A 225 -8.80 -58.52 -28.86
CA GLU A 225 -8.02 -58.67 -27.64
C GLU A 225 -8.08 -57.41 -26.76
N LEU A 226 -7.86 -56.22 -27.34
CA LEU A 226 -7.92 -54.95 -26.60
C LEU A 226 -9.33 -54.64 -26.08
N LEU A 227 -10.38 -55.03 -26.82
CA LEU A 227 -11.77 -54.86 -26.41
C LEU A 227 -12.09 -55.74 -25.19
N ARG A 228 -11.60 -56.99 -25.19
CA ARG A 228 -11.68 -57.90 -24.04
C ARG A 228 -10.94 -57.30 -22.83
N GLN A 229 -9.69 -56.88 -23.01
CA GLN A 229 -8.90 -56.24 -21.95
C GLN A 229 -9.58 -54.99 -21.38
N TYR A 230 -10.16 -54.13 -22.23
CA TYR A 230 -10.89 -52.94 -21.80
C TYR A 230 -12.12 -53.29 -20.94
N ASN A 231 -12.92 -54.25 -21.37
CA ASN A 231 -14.13 -54.68 -20.66
C ASN A 231 -13.80 -55.31 -19.29
N GLU A 232 -12.75 -56.13 -19.21
CA GLU A 232 -12.30 -56.76 -17.97
C GLU A 232 -11.67 -55.75 -16.99
N THR A 233 -10.81 -54.86 -17.49
CA THR A 233 -10.00 -53.99 -16.61
C THR A 233 -10.67 -52.68 -16.22
N HIS A 234 -11.64 -52.17 -16.98
CA HIS A 234 -12.23 -50.85 -16.73
C HIS A 234 -12.92 -50.75 -15.36
N LYS A 235 -13.67 -51.80 -14.96
CA LYS A 235 -14.34 -51.83 -13.65
C LYS A 235 -13.32 -51.85 -12.50
N LEU A 236 -12.31 -52.71 -12.61
CA LEU A 236 -11.25 -52.86 -11.62
C LEU A 236 -10.39 -51.59 -11.47
N GLN A 237 -10.01 -50.95 -12.58
CA GLN A 237 -9.24 -49.70 -12.56
C GLN A 237 -9.99 -48.55 -11.89
N LYS A 238 -11.32 -48.50 -12.06
CA LYS A 238 -12.17 -47.50 -11.39
C LYS A 238 -12.24 -47.74 -9.88
N GLU A 239 -12.35 -48.98 -9.44
CA GLU A 239 -12.34 -49.35 -8.02
C GLU A 239 -10.98 -49.05 -7.37
N LEU A 240 -9.88 -49.42 -8.02
CA LEU A 240 -8.52 -49.09 -7.58
C LEU A 240 -8.31 -47.57 -7.45
N PHE A 241 -8.76 -46.80 -8.44
CA PHE A 241 -8.68 -45.33 -8.39
C PHE A 241 -9.38 -44.76 -7.15
N ILE A 242 -10.59 -45.23 -6.83
CA ILE A 242 -11.34 -44.76 -5.66
C ILE A 242 -10.59 -45.12 -4.36
N LYS A 243 -10.06 -46.34 -4.27
CA LYS A 243 -9.32 -46.82 -3.09
C LYS A 243 -8.02 -46.04 -2.87
N GLU A 244 -7.22 -45.84 -3.91
CA GLU A 244 -5.99 -45.03 -3.85
C GLU A 244 -6.29 -43.57 -3.48
N GLN A 245 -7.37 -43.01 -4.03
CA GLN A 245 -7.81 -41.66 -3.68
C GLN A 245 -8.13 -41.51 -2.18
N GLN A 246 -8.77 -42.54 -1.59
CA GLN A 246 -9.05 -42.58 -0.16
C GLN A 246 -7.77 -42.71 0.66
N ASN A 247 -6.83 -43.55 0.23
CA ASN A 247 -5.54 -43.73 0.90
C ASN A 247 -4.70 -42.44 0.92
N ILE A 248 -4.59 -41.72 -0.21
CA ILE A 248 -3.85 -40.45 -0.30
C ILE A 248 -4.45 -39.40 0.66
N LYS A 249 -5.79 -39.34 0.74
CA LYS A 249 -6.49 -38.46 1.70
C LYS A 249 -6.19 -38.86 3.14
N LEU A 250 -6.27 -40.15 3.47
CA LEU A 250 -6.03 -40.67 4.80
C LEU A 250 -4.58 -40.43 5.24
N GLU A 251 -3.59 -40.72 4.40
CA GLU A 251 -2.17 -40.51 4.70
C GLU A 251 -1.87 -39.03 4.97
N THR A 252 -2.44 -38.13 4.16
CA THR A 252 -2.31 -36.68 4.39
C THR A 252 -2.96 -36.28 5.71
N GLN A 253 -4.14 -36.81 6.04
CA GLN A 253 -4.81 -36.55 7.32
C GLN A 253 -3.97 -37.03 8.50
N GLN A 254 -3.36 -38.22 8.42
CA GLN A 254 -2.47 -38.74 9.45
C GLN A 254 -1.23 -37.85 9.65
N LYS A 255 -0.62 -37.35 8.57
CA LYS A 255 0.51 -36.40 8.64
C LYS A 255 0.10 -35.09 9.33
N ILE A 256 -1.07 -34.54 8.99
CA ILE A 256 -1.60 -33.32 9.63
C ILE A 256 -1.85 -33.58 11.12
N LEU A 257 -2.47 -34.70 11.47
CA LEU A 257 -2.77 -35.06 12.87
C LEU A 257 -1.48 -35.23 13.70
N LYS A 258 -0.46 -35.87 13.12
CA LYS A 258 0.86 -36.01 13.77
C LYS A 258 1.51 -34.66 14.05
N LEU A 259 1.51 -33.76 13.06
CA LEU A 259 2.05 -32.40 13.24
C LEU A 259 1.27 -31.61 14.31
N GLU A 260 -0.05 -31.76 14.35
CA GLU A 260 -0.90 -31.12 15.35
C GLU A 260 -0.61 -31.66 16.76
N TYR A 261 -0.43 -32.97 16.89
CA TYR A 261 -0.03 -33.60 18.15
C TYR A 261 1.35 -33.11 18.63
N GLU A 262 2.37 -33.13 17.76
CA GLU A 262 3.73 -32.66 18.08
C GLU A 262 3.74 -31.18 18.52
N TYR A 263 3.00 -30.33 17.80
CA TYR A 263 2.83 -28.92 18.16
C TYR A 263 2.21 -28.74 19.56
N ASN A 264 1.11 -29.45 19.83
CA ASN A 264 0.38 -29.33 21.10
C ASN A 264 1.17 -29.88 22.30
N GLU A 265 1.84 -31.03 22.14
CA GLU A 265 2.63 -31.64 23.22
C GLU A 265 3.88 -30.82 23.55
N ASN A 266 4.60 -30.30 22.56
CA ASN A 266 5.76 -29.42 22.80
C ASN A 266 5.36 -28.18 23.61
N LEU A 267 4.25 -27.54 23.26
CA LEU A 267 3.74 -26.37 23.97
C LEU A 267 3.33 -26.71 25.42
N LYS A 268 2.68 -27.86 25.60
CA LYS A 268 2.26 -28.37 26.92
C LYS A 268 3.46 -28.68 27.82
N GLN A 269 4.50 -29.34 27.29
CA GLN A 269 5.73 -29.63 28.02
C GLN A 269 6.46 -28.36 28.47
N GLN A 270 6.63 -27.38 27.57
CA GLN A 270 7.27 -26.10 27.93
C GLN A 270 6.50 -25.35 29.05
N ARG A 271 5.15 -25.34 28.97
CA ARG A 271 4.30 -24.73 30.01
C ARG A 271 4.40 -25.49 31.34
N LEU A 272 4.46 -26.82 31.30
CA LEU A 272 4.60 -27.67 32.48
C LEU A 272 5.96 -27.45 33.15
N GLN A 273 7.04 -27.48 32.38
CA GLN A 273 8.40 -27.23 32.88
C GLN A 273 8.52 -25.86 33.55
N ALA A 274 7.95 -24.80 32.93
CA ALA A 274 7.92 -23.48 33.54
C ALA A 274 7.15 -23.44 34.89
N LYS A 275 6.07 -24.21 35.02
CA LYS A 275 5.32 -24.34 36.30
C LYS A 275 6.14 -25.11 37.34
N ILE A 276 6.80 -26.19 36.96
CA ILE A 276 7.66 -27.00 37.85
C ILE A 276 8.81 -26.13 38.39
N SER A 277 9.56 -25.46 37.51
CA SER A 277 10.67 -24.57 37.92
C SER A 277 10.20 -23.45 38.85
N LYS A 278 8.99 -22.91 38.65
CA LYS A 278 8.38 -21.93 39.58
C LYS A 278 8.10 -22.54 40.95
N LYS A 279 7.56 -23.76 41.01
CA LYS A 279 7.23 -24.47 42.27
C LYS A 279 8.50 -24.79 43.05
N GLU A 280 9.52 -25.33 42.39
CA GLU A 280 10.83 -25.62 42.99
C GLU A 280 11.50 -24.37 43.54
N ALA A 281 11.48 -23.26 42.78
CA ALA A 281 12.05 -22.01 43.23
C ALA A 281 11.31 -21.42 44.45
N LEU A 282 9.98 -21.56 44.53
CA LEU A 282 9.21 -21.14 45.71
C LEU A 282 9.46 -22.03 46.94
N ALA A 283 9.65 -23.34 46.75
CA ALA A 283 9.99 -24.27 47.83
C ALA A 283 11.35 -23.93 48.47
N LYS A 284 12.38 -23.70 47.63
CA LYS A 284 13.70 -23.26 48.09
C LYS A 284 13.68 -21.93 48.84
N ILE A 285 12.82 -20.99 48.45
CA ILE A 285 12.65 -19.71 49.18
C ILE A 285 12.02 -19.95 50.57
N LYS A 286 11.06 -20.89 50.67
CA LYS A 286 10.39 -21.22 51.94
C LYS A 286 11.37 -21.84 52.94
N GLU A 287 12.28 -22.69 52.47
CA GLU A 287 13.33 -23.33 53.28
C GLU A 287 14.31 -22.30 53.88
N GLN A 288 14.60 -21.21 53.18
CA GLN A 288 15.56 -20.18 53.59
C GLN A 288 14.91 -18.92 54.20
N GLU A 289 13.62 -18.97 54.54
CA GLU A 289 12.84 -17.78 54.91
C GLU A 289 13.37 -17.01 56.14
N SER A 290 13.84 -17.73 57.18
CA SER A 290 14.39 -17.14 58.40
C SER A 290 15.71 -16.39 58.15
N LEU A 291 16.61 -17.00 57.39
CA LEU A 291 17.89 -16.41 56.98
C LEU A 291 17.67 -15.15 56.11
N ILE A 292 16.69 -15.19 55.20
CA ILE A 292 16.33 -14.05 54.35
C ILE A 292 15.83 -12.86 55.18
N LYS A 293 14.97 -13.09 56.18
CA LYS A 293 14.43 -12.00 57.04
C LYS A 293 15.49 -11.35 57.95
N SER A 294 16.44 -12.13 58.48
CA SER A 294 17.55 -11.57 59.27
C SER A 294 18.47 -10.67 58.44
N ASN A 295 18.80 -11.13 57.22
CA ASN A 295 19.58 -10.35 56.27
C ASN A 295 18.85 -9.07 55.82
N GLU A 296 17.52 -9.10 55.65
CA GLU A 296 16.70 -7.94 55.26
C GLU A 296 16.85 -6.75 56.22
N ASN A 297 16.76 -6.97 57.53
CA ASN A 297 16.84 -5.90 58.52
C ASN A 297 18.22 -5.24 58.58
N ARG A 298 19.30 -6.05 58.56
CA ARG A 298 20.69 -5.55 58.53
C ARG A 298 20.96 -4.73 57.28
N ASN A 299 20.43 -5.20 56.15
CA ASN A 299 20.59 -4.60 54.84
C ASN A 299 19.83 -3.27 54.67
N ASN A 300 18.63 -3.15 55.24
CA ASN A 300 17.84 -1.91 55.18
C ASN A 300 18.54 -0.73 55.85
N ASN A 301 19.21 -0.96 56.99
CA ASN A 301 19.96 0.10 57.70
C ASN A 301 21.15 0.61 56.89
N ILE A 302 21.92 -0.30 56.26
CA ILE A 302 23.06 0.05 55.40
C ILE A 302 22.58 0.78 54.13
N SER A 303 21.48 0.32 53.52
CA SER A 303 20.90 0.96 52.33
C SER A 303 20.44 2.39 52.62
N ASN A 304 19.75 2.60 53.75
CA ASN A 304 19.24 3.91 54.12
C ASN A 304 20.37 4.92 54.36
N SER A 305 21.45 4.53 55.05
CA SER A 305 22.59 5.42 55.30
C SER A 305 23.31 5.83 54.02
N ILE A 306 23.49 4.90 53.06
CA ILE A 306 24.06 5.20 51.73
C ILE A 306 23.15 6.17 50.96
N ILE A 307 21.84 5.92 50.94
CA ILE A 307 20.87 6.75 50.22
C ILE A 307 20.83 8.18 50.79
N GLU A 308 20.80 8.33 52.12
CA GLU A 308 20.79 9.65 52.78
C GLU A 308 22.08 10.43 52.52
N SER A 309 23.24 9.78 52.66
CA SER A 309 24.54 10.37 52.32
C SER A 309 24.62 10.82 50.85
N SER A 310 24.09 10.01 49.93
CA SER A 310 24.05 10.39 48.51
C SER A 310 23.05 11.52 48.23
N LYS A 311 21.89 11.56 48.91
CA LYS A 311 20.91 12.64 48.77
C LYS A 311 21.48 13.99 49.20
N SER A 312 22.17 14.06 50.34
CA SER A 312 22.80 15.29 50.82
C SER A 312 23.90 15.78 49.87
N LYS A 313 24.77 14.88 49.38
CA LYS A 313 25.78 15.20 48.34
C LYS A 313 25.16 15.74 47.06
N VAL A 314 24.08 15.12 46.56
CA VAL A 314 23.39 15.60 45.34
C VAL A 314 22.75 16.98 45.55
N ALA A 315 22.20 17.26 46.74
CA ALA A 315 21.66 18.58 47.06
C ALA A 315 22.77 19.66 47.03
N GLN A 316 23.93 19.37 47.62
CA GLN A 316 25.11 20.26 47.58
C GLN A 316 25.60 20.49 46.15
N ILE A 317 25.76 19.42 45.35
CA ILE A 317 26.16 19.52 43.93
C ILE A 317 25.17 20.37 43.12
N LYS A 318 23.86 20.25 43.39
CA LYS A 318 22.82 21.04 42.71
C LYS A 318 22.89 22.53 43.06
N SER A 319 23.22 22.87 44.30
CA SER A 319 23.46 24.25 44.72
C SER A 319 24.67 24.84 43.99
N ASN A 320 25.80 24.13 44.02
CA ASN A 320 27.06 24.54 43.38
C ASN A 320 26.90 24.71 41.86
N TYR A 321 26.14 23.82 41.20
CA TYR A 321 25.89 23.91 39.76
C TYR A 321 25.24 25.22 39.32
N LYS A 322 24.33 25.80 40.12
CA LYS A 322 23.70 27.08 39.77
C LYS A 322 24.73 28.22 39.77
N ASN A 323 25.66 28.21 40.73
CA ASN A 323 26.72 29.20 40.85
C ASN A 323 27.76 29.02 39.73
N GLU A 324 28.23 27.80 39.49
CA GLU A 324 29.16 27.48 38.40
C GLU A 324 28.57 27.85 37.03
N LEU A 325 27.26 27.72 36.82
CA LEU A 325 26.62 28.12 35.56
C LEU A 325 26.64 29.63 35.33
N LYS A 326 26.67 30.46 36.38
CA LYS A 326 26.89 31.92 36.27
C LYS A 326 28.35 32.21 35.91
N ILE A 327 29.29 31.63 36.66
CA ILE A 327 30.74 31.79 36.46
C ILE A 327 31.16 31.34 35.05
N GLN A 328 30.63 30.21 34.58
CA GLN A 328 30.96 29.67 33.26
C GLN A 328 30.55 30.59 32.12
N LYS A 329 29.51 31.42 32.28
CA LYS A 329 29.15 32.38 31.23
C LYS A 329 30.32 33.32 30.94
N VAL A 330 30.94 33.86 31.99
CA VAL A 330 32.11 34.74 31.90
C VAL A 330 33.31 33.97 31.36
N ARG A 331 33.61 32.77 31.91
CA ARG A 331 34.67 31.89 31.37
C ARG A 331 34.52 31.60 29.87
N SER A 332 33.29 31.41 29.39
CA SER A 332 33.03 31.13 27.97
C SER A 332 33.25 32.36 27.08
N ARG A 333 33.08 33.57 27.61
CA ARG A 333 33.43 34.81 26.91
C ARG A 333 34.94 35.02 26.88
N ILE A 334 35.64 34.80 27.99
CA ILE A 334 37.11 34.80 28.03
C ILE A 334 37.68 33.74 27.08
N GLN A 335 37.08 32.55 27.04
CA GLN A 335 37.46 31.48 26.12
C GLN A 335 37.37 31.91 24.65
N LEU A 336 36.44 32.80 24.30
CA LEU A 336 36.32 33.34 22.95
C LEU A 336 37.52 34.24 22.60
N TYR A 337 37.97 35.07 23.54
CA TYR A 337 39.19 35.86 23.40
C TYR A 337 40.42 34.95 23.31
N LYS A 338 40.49 33.88 24.09
CA LYS A 338 41.56 32.86 23.98
C LYS A 338 41.59 32.21 22.59
N ASP A 339 40.42 31.82 22.08
CA ASP A 339 40.30 31.21 20.75
C ASP A 339 40.75 32.19 19.64
N LEU A 340 40.46 33.48 19.80
CA LEU A 340 40.91 34.56 18.92
C LEU A 340 42.44 34.75 19.02
N THR A 341 43.00 34.90 20.21
CA THR A 341 44.45 35.05 20.41
C THR A 341 45.22 33.87 19.80
N ASN A 342 44.76 32.64 20.04
CA ASN A 342 45.37 31.44 19.47
C ASN A 342 45.33 31.45 17.94
N TYR A 343 44.23 31.92 17.35
CA TYR A 343 44.14 32.05 15.89
C TYR A 343 45.12 33.09 15.34
N LEU A 344 45.25 34.24 16.00
CA LEU A 344 46.18 35.31 15.61
C LEU A 344 47.64 34.86 15.72
N LEU A 345 48.02 34.22 16.84
CA LEU A 345 49.37 33.68 17.05
C LEU A 345 49.71 32.61 16.02
N LYS A 346 48.76 31.71 15.69
CA LYS A 346 48.95 30.70 14.64
C LYS A 346 49.26 31.31 13.27
N HIS A 347 48.77 32.53 13.00
CA HIS A 347 48.99 33.28 11.77
C HIS A 347 50.12 34.33 11.90
N LYS A 348 51.00 34.20 12.90
CA LYS A 348 52.16 35.09 13.12
C LYS A 348 51.80 36.58 13.29
N VAL A 349 50.60 36.88 13.80
CA VAL A 349 50.23 38.25 14.19
C VAL A 349 50.75 38.50 15.59
N GLU A 350 51.45 39.62 15.80
CA GLU A 350 51.92 40.04 17.12
C GLU A 350 50.71 40.40 18.02
N VAL A 351 50.62 39.72 19.15
CA VAL A 351 49.60 39.94 20.19
C VAL A 351 50.29 39.82 21.55
N ASN A 352 49.86 40.64 22.52
CA ASN A 352 50.38 40.54 23.88
C ASN A 352 50.16 39.13 24.45
N LYS A 353 51.14 38.64 25.22
CA LYS A 353 51.02 37.37 25.94
C LYS A 353 50.07 37.58 27.13
N PHE A 354 48.81 37.19 26.95
CA PHE A 354 47.83 37.14 28.04
C PHE A 354 47.89 35.80 28.75
N ASP A 355 47.83 35.83 30.08
CA ASP A 355 47.57 34.62 30.85
C ASP A 355 46.08 34.24 30.71
N PHE A 356 45.79 33.12 30.04
CA PHE A 356 44.45 32.56 29.92
C PHE A 356 44.14 31.47 30.95
N SER A 357 44.88 31.42 32.07
CA SER A 357 44.50 30.61 33.22
C SER A 357 43.19 31.14 33.82
N LEU A 358 42.25 30.21 34.08
CA LEU A 358 40.90 30.51 34.60
C LEU A 358 40.63 29.78 35.92
N ASN A 359 41.61 29.04 36.42
CA ASN A 359 41.46 28.20 37.60
C ASN A 359 41.62 29.07 38.86
N LYS A 360 40.74 28.86 39.85
CA LYS A 360 40.75 29.54 41.16
C LYS A 360 40.47 31.06 41.16
N LEU A 361 40.04 31.66 40.04
CA LEU A 361 39.63 33.06 40.00
C LEU A 361 38.20 33.27 40.53
N SER A 362 38.01 34.36 41.27
CA SER A 362 36.71 34.85 41.75
C SER A 362 35.84 35.34 40.58
N PHE A 363 34.53 35.52 40.81
CA PHE A 363 33.63 36.02 39.77
C PHE A 363 34.00 37.45 39.32
N GLU A 364 34.39 38.30 40.27
CA GLU A 364 34.83 39.68 40.01
C GLU A 364 36.16 39.71 39.25
N GLU A 365 37.12 38.87 39.64
CA GLU A 365 38.40 38.73 38.92
C GLU A 365 38.19 38.28 37.48
N LEU A 366 37.27 37.34 37.25
CA LEU A 366 36.91 36.90 35.89
C LEU A 366 36.23 38.01 35.09
N GLN A 367 35.39 38.84 35.71
CA GLN A 367 34.79 40.00 35.04
C GLN A 367 35.83 41.06 34.70
N ASN A 368 36.74 41.37 35.63
CA ASN A 368 37.83 42.30 35.39
C ASN A 368 38.72 41.82 34.25
N LYS A 369 39.05 40.52 34.22
CA LYS A 369 39.80 39.90 33.12
C LYS A 369 39.06 39.91 31.79
N GLU A 370 37.74 39.70 31.78
CA GLU A 370 36.91 39.87 30.57
C GLU A 370 36.94 41.32 30.07
N ASN A 371 36.83 42.29 30.98
CA ASN A 371 36.85 43.72 30.67
C ASN A 371 38.22 44.16 30.12
N GLU A 372 39.32 43.70 30.72
CA GLU A 372 40.68 43.97 30.26
C GLU A 372 40.91 43.43 28.84
N LEU A 373 40.53 42.17 28.58
CA LEU A 373 40.60 41.57 27.25
C LEU A 373 39.71 42.31 26.24
N SER A 374 38.50 42.68 26.64
CA SER A 374 37.59 43.46 25.81
C SER A 374 38.20 44.80 25.43
N LYS A 375 38.76 45.52 26.41
CA LYS A 375 39.42 46.82 26.22
C LYS A 375 40.61 46.71 25.27
N TYR A 376 41.48 45.72 25.48
CA TYR A 376 42.64 45.47 24.61
C TYR A 376 42.24 45.25 23.15
N TYR A 377 41.24 44.39 22.90
CA TYR A 377 40.81 44.07 21.53
C TYR A 377 39.94 45.16 20.88
N SER A 378 39.35 46.08 21.66
CA SER A 378 38.62 47.23 21.12
C SER A 378 39.51 48.44 20.83
N GLU A 379 40.53 48.69 21.67
CA GLU A 379 41.38 49.89 21.58
C GLU A 379 42.59 49.68 20.66
N ASN A 380 43.14 48.47 20.56
CA ASN A 380 44.29 48.22 19.68
C ASN A 380 43.91 48.13 18.21
N LYS A 381 44.48 49.03 17.40
CA LYS A 381 44.35 49.00 15.95
C LYS A 381 45.37 48.04 15.36
N PHE A 382 44.93 46.83 15.01
CA PHE A 382 45.78 45.86 14.31
C PHE A 382 45.98 46.25 12.83
N ASN A 383 47.24 46.31 12.39
CA ASN A 383 47.61 46.66 11.01
C ASN A 383 47.25 45.55 9.99
N SER A 384 47.25 44.28 10.42
CA SER A 384 46.93 43.15 9.55
C SER A 384 45.42 43.09 9.23
N LYS A 385 45.08 42.96 7.95
CA LYS A 385 43.67 42.79 7.52
C LYS A 385 43.07 41.49 8.06
N LEU A 386 43.89 40.44 8.18
CA LEU A 386 43.52 39.18 8.81
C LEU A 386 43.08 39.40 10.26
N ALA A 387 43.83 40.20 11.02
CA ALA A 387 43.53 40.48 12.42
C ALA A 387 42.22 41.28 12.58
N GLN A 388 42.00 42.30 11.74
CA GLN A 388 40.75 43.07 11.72
C GLN A 388 39.54 42.18 11.42
N ASN A 389 39.64 41.32 10.40
CA ASN A 389 38.57 40.38 10.05
C ASN A 389 38.36 39.31 11.13
N ALA A 390 39.43 38.84 11.77
CA ALA A 390 39.35 37.90 12.89
C ALA A 390 38.56 38.49 14.05
N ILE A 391 38.89 39.71 14.50
CA ILE A 391 38.18 40.43 15.57
C ILE A 391 36.70 40.61 15.20
N ARG A 392 36.43 41.09 13.99
CA ARG A 392 35.07 41.33 13.47
C ARG A 392 34.18 40.08 13.52
N PHE A 393 34.73 38.91 13.21
CA PHE A 393 33.94 37.66 13.13
C PHE A 393 33.97 36.82 14.41
N PHE A 394 35.02 36.94 15.24
CA PHE A 394 35.07 36.29 16.55
C PHE A 394 34.17 37.00 17.57
N LEU A 395 34.25 38.33 17.67
CA LEU A 395 33.60 39.10 18.75
C LEU A 395 32.15 39.51 18.44
N THR A 396 31.43 38.75 17.61
CA THR A 396 30.01 39.04 17.36
C THR A 396 29.13 38.57 18.52
N LYS A 397 28.02 39.28 18.80
CA LYS A 397 27.01 38.88 19.81
C LYS A 397 26.54 37.43 19.61
N THR A 398 26.37 37.01 18.36
CA THR A 398 25.96 35.65 18.00
C THR A 398 27.01 34.60 18.38
N ASN A 399 28.30 34.90 18.24
CA ASN A 399 29.38 34.00 18.57
C ASN A 399 29.59 33.89 20.09
N PHE A 400 29.44 35.00 20.82
CA PHE A 400 29.39 34.99 22.28
C PHE A 400 28.27 34.09 22.81
N TYR A 401 27.04 34.20 22.26
CA TYR A 401 25.95 33.32 22.64
C TYR A 401 26.25 31.83 22.38
N ARG A 402 26.88 31.53 21.23
CA ARG A 402 27.30 30.16 20.89
C ARG A 402 28.36 29.61 21.84
N SER A 403 29.40 30.39 22.14
CA SER A 403 30.43 30.01 23.12
C SER A 403 29.82 29.76 24.51
N VAL A 404 28.88 30.60 24.96
CA VAL A 404 28.16 30.38 26.23
C VAL A 404 27.31 29.10 26.18
N LYS A 405 26.68 28.77 25.04
CA LYS A 405 25.94 27.53 24.85
C LYS A 405 26.86 26.30 24.92
N GLU A 406 28.05 26.37 24.32
CA GLU A 406 29.10 25.36 24.42
C GLU A 406 29.53 25.17 25.88
N GLY A 407 29.87 26.25 26.59
CA GLY A 407 30.26 26.19 28.00
C GLY A 407 29.18 25.60 28.92
N LYS A 408 27.90 25.87 28.63
CA LYS A 408 26.78 25.21 29.34
C LYS A 408 26.77 23.70 29.15
N LEU A 409 27.15 23.18 27.99
CA LEU A 409 27.26 21.71 27.76
C LEU A 409 28.37 21.12 28.63
N LEU A 410 29.52 21.79 28.73
CA LEU A 410 30.65 21.37 29.56
C LEU A 410 30.29 21.33 31.06
N ILE A 411 29.70 22.39 31.59
CA ILE A 411 29.30 22.44 33.02
C ILE A 411 28.18 21.44 33.31
N LYS A 412 27.25 21.25 32.37
CA LYS A 412 26.23 20.21 32.48
C LYS A 412 26.85 18.81 32.46
N SER A 413 27.88 18.57 31.66
CA SER A 413 28.65 17.33 31.65
C SER A 413 29.32 17.09 33.01
N GLN A 414 30.02 18.09 33.56
CA GLN A 414 30.67 17.99 34.87
C GLN A 414 29.66 17.74 36.00
N TYR A 415 28.54 18.49 36.01
CA TYR A 415 27.43 18.28 36.93
C TYR A 415 26.90 16.85 36.86
N LYS A 416 26.66 16.34 35.65
CA LYS A 416 26.18 14.97 35.43
C LYS A 416 27.19 13.92 35.87
N ASN A 417 28.48 14.18 35.71
CA ASN A 417 29.53 13.30 36.23
C ASN A 417 29.50 13.25 37.76
N LEU A 418 29.47 14.40 38.44
CA LEU A 418 29.44 14.48 39.90
C LEU A 418 28.17 13.83 40.48
N VAL A 419 27.01 14.11 39.89
CA VAL A 419 25.75 13.45 40.26
C VAL A 419 25.81 11.95 39.96
N GLY A 420 26.44 11.57 38.86
CA GLY A 420 26.70 10.17 38.49
C GLY A 420 27.50 9.45 39.56
N LEU A 421 28.65 9.99 39.95
CA LEU A 421 29.53 9.45 41.00
C LEU A 421 28.82 9.38 42.37
N ALA A 422 28.01 10.37 42.72
CA ALA A 422 27.24 10.35 43.95
C ALA A 422 26.14 9.28 43.96
N ARG A 423 25.61 8.90 42.78
CA ARG A 423 24.49 7.96 42.62
C ARG A 423 24.88 6.54 42.23
N GLU A 424 26.07 6.36 41.64
CA GLU A 424 26.58 5.08 41.15
C GLU A 424 26.61 4.00 42.23
N LYS A 425 26.78 4.39 43.49
CA LYS A 425 26.78 3.46 44.63
C LYS A 425 25.40 2.93 45.00
N TYR A 426 24.32 3.54 44.52
CA TYR A 426 22.97 3.12 44.94
C TYR A 426 21.92 2.97 43.84
N THR A 427 22.12 3.52 42.65
CA THR A 427 21.13 3.45 41.57
C THR A 427 21.73 3.51 40.17
N TYR A 428 21.14 2.76 39.24
CA TYR A 428 21.54 2.75 37.83
C TYR A 428 21.39 4.11 37.14
N GLU A 429 20.62 5.04 37.74
CA GLU A 429 20.61 6.43 37.33
C GLU A 429 22.01 7.08 37.45
N GLY A 430 22.88 6.61 38.35
CA GLY A 430 24.27 7.04 38.43
C GLY A 430 25.07 6.71 37.18
N HIS A 431 25.05 5.43 36.75
CA HIS A 431 25.69 5.00 35.50
C HIS A 431 25.15 5.74 34.28
N PHE A 432 23.82 5.92 34.19
CA PHE A 432 23.20 6.68 33.11
C PHE A 432 23.68 8.14 33.08
N ASN A 433 23.80 8.79 34.24
CA ASN A 433 24.32 10.16 34.32
C ASN A 433 25.81 10.24 33.92
N LYS A 434 26.62 9.20 34.14
CA LYS A 434 28.02 9.14 33.66
C LYS A 434 28.08 9.02 32.14
N GLU A 435 27.26 8.18 31.53
CA GLU A 435 27.19 8.09 30.06
C GLU A 435 26.62 9.38 29.44
N GLU A 436 25.60 9.98 30.05
CA GLU A 436 25.09 11.30 29.64
C GLU A 436 26.16 12.38 29.76
N SER A 437 27.01 12.32 30.81
CA SER A 437 28.15 13.23 30.98
C SER A 437 29.16 13.11 29.84
N LYS A 438 29.55 11.88 29.47
CA LYS A 438 30.47 11.62 28.35
C LYS A 438 29.91 12.16 27.03
N ALA A 439 28.66 11.85 26.71
CA ALA A 439 28.00 12.33 25.50
C ALA A 439 27.89 13.87 25.47
N LEU A 440 27.63 14.52 26.61
CA LEU A 440 27.62 15.99 26.71
C LEU A 440 29.02 16.60 26.52
N LYS A 441 30.08 15.93 27.00
CA LYS A 441 31.47 16.37 26.82
C LYS A 441 31.88 16.33 25.34
N GLU A 442 31.55 15.25 24.65
CA GLU A 442 31.79 15.13 23.21
C GLU A 442 30.97 16.16 22.42
N ALA A 443 29.68 16.33 22.77
CA ALA A 443 28.83 17.35 22.14
C ALA A 443 29.39 18.78 22.32
N PHE A 444 30.04 19.06 23.47
CA PHE A 444 30.78 20.30 23.68
C PHE A 444 31.98 20.42 22.72
N ILE A 445 32.81 19.37 22.62
CA ILE A 445 33.99 19.34 21.75
C ILE A 445 33.56 19.54 20.29
N ASP A 446 32.60 18.76 19.80
CA ASP A 446 32.10 18.82 18.42
C ASP A 446 31.50 20.20 18.11
N SER A 447 30.73 20.77 19.03
CA SER A 447 30.14 22.11 18.85
C SER A 447 31.23 23.19 18.75
N ARG A 448 32.26 23.12 19.60
CA ARG A 448 33.38 24.08 19.59
C ARG A 448 34.23 23.92 18.33
N LEU A 449 34.59 22.70 17.95
CA LEU A 449 35.35 22.43 16.72
C LEU A 449 34.61 22.93 15.49
N THR A 450 33.31 22.66 15.40
CA THR A 450 32.45 23.14 14.30
C THR A 450 32.45 24.68 14.25
N ARG A 451 32.23 25.35 15.40
CA ARG A 451 32.27 26.82 15.47
C ARG A 451 33.61 27.37 15.00
N LEU A 452 34.73 26.83 15.50
CA LEU A 452 36.07 27.31 15.16
C LEU A 452 36.37 27.09 13.67
N LYS A 453 36.14 25.88 13.15
CA LYS A 453 36.31 25.53 11.73
C LYS A 453 35.64 26.54 10.80
N TYR A 454 34.33 26.76 10.96
CA TYR A 454 33.60 27.68 10.09
C TYR A 454 33.90 29.17 10.34
N ARG A 455 34.42 29.53 11.52
CA ARG A 455 34.91 30.90 11.75
C ARG A 455 36.25 31.13 11.07
N TYR A 456 37.18 30.19 11.17
CA TYR A 456 38.47 30.23 10.49
C TYR A 456 38.27 30.30 8.98
N GLU A 457 37.46 29.40 8.39
CA GLU A 457 37.12 29.45 6.95
C GLU A 457 36.55 30.81 6.53
N LYS A 458 35.68 31.42 7.36
CA LYS A 458 35.09 32.73 7.06
C LYS A 458 36.13 33.85 7.06
N ILE A 459 37.03 33.85 8.04
CA ILE A 459 38.08 34.86 8.19
C ILE A 459 39.09 34.74 7.05
N GLU A 460 39.54 33.52 6.75
CA GLU A 460 40.49 33.25 5.67
C GLU A 460 39.90 33.65 4.31
N ALA A 461 38.67 33.23 4.00
CA ALA A 461 38.04 33.55 2.71
C ALA A 461 37.78 35.06 2.54
N THR A 462 37.39 35.75 3.62
CA THR A 462 37.17 37.21 3.57
C THR A 462 38.50 37.96 3.43
N THR A 463 39.52 37.54 4.16
CA THR A 463 40.86 38.17 4.12
C THR A 463 41.51 37.99 2.75
N LYS A 464 41.47 36.78 2.17
CA LYS A 464 41.97 36.53 0.81
C LYS A 464 41.26 37.41 -0.23
N LEU A 465 39.94 37.62 -0.08
CA LEU A 465 39.20 38.52 -0.96
C LEU A 465 39.60 39.99 -0.81
N ASP A 466 39.92 40.43 0.41
CA ASP A 466 40.40 41.79 0.68
C ASP A 466 41.84 42.00 0.16
N GLU A 467 42.71 41.00 0.26
CA GLU A 467 44.08 41.00 -0.28
C GLU A 467 44.07 41.08 -1.81
N LEU A 468 43.30 40.21 -2.48
CA LEU A 468 43.16 40.22 -3.94
C LEU A 468 42.65 41.56 -4.48
N LYS A 469 41.79 42.26 -3.73
CA LYS A 469 41.31 43.61 -4.09
C LYS A 469 42.42 44.67 -4.02
N LYS A 470 43.37 44.53 -3.11
CA LYS A 470 44.51 45.46 -2.97
C LYS A 470 45.56 45.24 -4.05
N GLU A 471 45.78 43.99 -4.47
CA GLU A 471 46.79 43.63 -5.47
C GLU A 471 46.43 44.06 -6.91
N GLY A 472 45.26 44.67 -7.16
CA GLY A 472 44.83 45.06 -8.51
C GLY A 472 44.44 43.88 -9.44
N VAL A 473 44.82 42.66 -9.08
CA VAL A 473 44.50 41.38 -9.78
C VAL A 473 43.00 41.08 -9.77
N TYR A 474 42.25 41.67 -8.84
CA TYR A 474 40.81 41.43 -8.67
C TYR A 474 39.98 41.63 -9.96
N LYS A 475 40.23 42.72 -10.70
CA LYS A 475 39.50 43.00 -11.94
C LYS A 475 39.88 42.04 -13.07
N LYS A 476 41.15 41.64 -13.13
CA LYS A 476 41.68 40.73 -14.16
C LYS A 476 41.07 39.33 -14.02
N GLU A 477 41.20 38.69 -12.85
CA GLU A 477 40.61 37.36 -12.60
C GLU A 477 39.08 37.35 -12.77
N GLN A 478 38.40 38.45 -12.43
CA GLN A 478 36.96 38.57 -12.63
C GLN A 478 36.59 38.59 -14.12
N ASN A 479 37.38 39.27 -14.94
CA ASN A 479 37.20 39.29 -16.40
C ASN A 479 37.54 37.93 -17.02
N ASP A 480 38.62 37.27 -16.56
CA ASP A 480 39.02 35.94 -17.02
C ASP A 480 37.94 34.90 -16.75
N PHE A 481 37.36 34.89 -15.54
CA PHE A 481 36.23 34.01 -15.22
C PHE A 481 34.98 34.36 -16.06
N LYS A 482 34.73 35.64 -16.32
CA LYS A 482 33.60 36.06 -17.17
C LYS A 482 33.76 35.53 -18.59
N ALA A 483 34.97 35.64 -19.15
CA ALA A 483 35.30 35.11 -20.48
C ALA A 483 35.20 33.57 -20.53
N ALA A 484 35.75 32.86 -19.54
CA ALA A 484 35.64 31.40 -19.45
C ALA A 484 34.18 30.93 -19.33
N LYS A 485 33.38 31.61 -18.50
CA LYS A 485 31.94 31.36 -18.37
C LYS A 485 31.20 31.62 -19.68
N GLU A 486 31.54 32.67 -20.40
CA GLU A 486 30.93 32.99 -21.70
C GLU A 486 31.26 31.94 -22.75
N LYS A 487 32.51 31.45 -22.77
CA LYS A 487 32.93 30.31 -23.61
C LYS A 487 32.07 29.06 -23.33
N ILE A 488 31.91 28.69 -22.06
CA ILE A 488 31.06 27.55 -21.66
C ILE A 488 29.59 27.76 -22.07
N LEU A 489 29.07 28.98 -21.95
CA LEU A 489 27.70 29.29 -22.36
C LEU A 489 27.52 29.22 -23.88
N ASN A 490 28.52 29.64 -24.65
CA ASN A 490 28.50 29.58 -26.10
C ASN A 490 28.63 28.13 -26.60
N GLU A 491 29.50 27.33 -25.99
CA GLU A 491 29.61 25.89 -26.26
C GLU A 491 28.30 25.17 -25.93
N HIS A 492 27.67 25.49 -24.79
CA HIS A 492 26.37 24.94 -24.46
C HIS A 492 25.28 25.34 -25.48
N LYS A 493 25.26 26.59 -25.96
CA LYS A 493 24.34 27.03 -27.03
C LYS A 493 24.60 26.29 -28.34
N HIS A 494 25.86 26.06 -28.69
CA HIS A 494 26.26 25.28 -29.86
C HIS A 494 25.74 23.84 -29.75
N ASN A 495 26.04 23.16 -28.64
CA ASN A 495 25.63 21.78 -28.40
C ASN A 495 24.09 21.63 -28.34
N LEU A 496 23.38 22.67 -27.87
CA LEU A 496 21.91 22.72 -27.96
C LEU A 496 21.40 22.84 -29.39
N LYS A 497 22.05 23.65 -30.23
CA LYS A 497 21.73 23.75 -31.67
C LYS A 497 21.98 22.41 -32.37
N GLU A 498 23.14 21.81 -32.15
CA GLU A 498 23.51 20.51 -32.73
C GLU A 498 22.51 19.42 -32.30
N ALA A 499 22.19 19.32 -31.00
CA ALA A 499 21.18 18.37 -30.53
C ALA A 499 19.79 18.62 -31.15
N LYS A 500 19.43 19.88 -31.41
CA LYS A 500 18.17 20.25 -32.08
C LYS A 500 18.20 19.91 -33.57
N GLU A 501 19.34 20.03 -34.24
CA GLU A 501 19.54 19.62 -35.63
C GLU A 501 19.48 18.10 -35.77
N LYS A 502 20.15 17.34 -34.90
CA LYS A 502 20.03 15.87 -34.85
C LYS A 502 18.60 15.39 -34.62
N LEU A 503 17.80 16.16 -33.88
CA LEU A 503 16.37 15.88 -33.72
C LEU A 503 15.58 16.18 -35.01
N LYS A 504 15.93 17.26 -35.74
CA LYS A 504 15.30 17.63 -37.02
C LYS A 504 15.65 16.63 -38.14
N SER A 505 16.91 16.16 -38.20
CA SER A 505 17.39 15.15 -39.15
C SER A 505 16.94 13.73 -38.81
N LYS A 506 16.27 13.53 -37.66
CA LYS A 506 15.80 12.22 -37.13
C LYS A 506 16.92 11.24 -36.74
N GLU A 507 18.15 11.71 -36.54
CA GLU A 507 19.25 10.89 -35.99
C GLU A 507 19.03 10.50 -34.53
N ILE A 508 18.35 11.34 -33.74
CA ILE A 508 18.01 11.05 -32.34
C ILE A 508 16.50 11.10 -32.07
N SER A 509 16.03 10.21 -31.21
CA SER A 509 14.62 10.17 -30.78
C SER A 509 14.27 11.34 -29.83
N LYS A 510 12.98 11.71 -29.74
CA LYS A 510 12.52 12.76 -28.80
C LYS A 510 12.91 12.48 -27.33
N PRO A 511 12.80 11.25 -26.80
CA PRO A 511 13.30 10.93 -25.46
C PRO A 511 14.82 11.09 -25.34
N ALA A 512 15.59 10.64 -26.33
CA ALA A 512 17.04 10.80 -26.34
C ALA A 512 17.45 12.28 -26.33
N TYR A 513 16.77 13.14 -27.11
CA TYR A 513 16.96 14.59 -27.06
C TYR A 513 16.66 15.17 -25.67
N LYS A 514 15.57 14.75 -25.02
CA LYS A 514 15.24 15.22 -23.66
C LYS A 514 16.31 14.82 -22.63
N ASN A 515 16.84 13.60 -22.72
CA ASN A 515 17.94 13.15 -21.86
C ASN A 515 19.22 13.95 -22.16
N LYS A 516 19.52 14.18 -23.44
CA LYS A 516 20.69 14.98 -23.86
C LYS A 516 20.59 16.43 -23.36
N LEU A 517 19.39 17.03 -23.33
CA LEU A 517 19.18 18.34 -22.71
C LEU A 517 19.50 18.36 -21.22
N ILE A 518 19.15 17.30 -20.48
CA ILE A 518 19.45 17.19 -19.05
C ILE A 518 20.97 17.07 -18.85
N GLU A 519 21.60 16.18 -19.60
CA GLU A 519 23.05 15.96 -19.61
C GLU A 519 23.82 17.25 -19.92
N LEU A 520 23.46 17.97 -20.99
CA LEU A 520 24.08 19.25 -21.37
C LEU A 520 23.91 20.33 -20.28
N ASN A 521 22.79 20.32 -19.55
CA ASN A 521 22.58 21.23 -18.43
C ASN A 521 23.45 20.88 -17.22
N ILE A 522 23.68 19.58 -16.96
CA ILE A 522 24.59 19.10 -15.92
C ILE A 522 26.03 19.50 -16.28
N TYR A 523 26.50 19.17 -17.48
CA TYR A 523 27.86 19.52 -17.94
C TYR A 523 28.12 21.02 -17.88
N LYS A 524 27.20 21.86 -18.35
CA LYS A 524 27.32 23.32 -18.21
C LYS A 524 27.50 23.72 -16.74
N LYS A 525 26.71 23.15 -15.84
CA LYS A 525 26.75 23.49 -14.41
C LYS A 525 28.06 23.06 -13.77
N GLU A 526 28.54 21.86 -14.10
CA GLU A 526 29.80 21.29 -13.62
C GLU A 526 31.00 22.10 -14.14
N ALA A 527 31.06 22.35 -15.45
CA ALA A 527 32.11 23.16 -16.07
C ALA A 527 32.19 24.58 -15.47
N ILE A 528 31.03 25.23 -15.25
CA ILE A 528 31.01 26.52 -14.55
C ILE A 528 31.57 26.39 -13.14
N ASN A 529 31.17 25.37 -12.37
CA ASN A 529 31.66 25.18 -11.00
C ASN A 529 33.16 24.86 -10.95
N GLU A 530 33.70 24.13 -11.93
CA GLU A 530 35.13 23.86 -12.05
C GLU A 530 35.91 25.17 -12.26
N GLU A 531 35.45 26.03 -13.17
CA GLU A 531 36.05 27.36 -13.37
C GLU A 531 35.92 28.26 -12.14
N LYS A 532 34.83 28.12 -11.36
CA LYS A 532 34.70 28.81 -10.07
C LYS A 532 35.76 28.36 -9.06
N LEU A 533 36.17 27.09 -9.08
CA LEU A 533 37.19 26.56 -8.16
C LEU A 533 38.60 26.99 -8.59
N LYS A 534 38.86 27.11 -9.89
CA LYS A 534 40.13 27.63 -10.44
C LYS A 534 40.34 29.10 -10.09
N SER A 535 39.29 29.92 -10.14
CA SER A 535 39.36 31.34 -9.73
C SER A 535 39.44 31.49 -8.21
N ARG A 536 40.49 32.18 -7.73
CA ARG A 536 40.68 32.44 -6.29
C ARG A 536 39.55 33.30 -5.73
N ILE A 537 39.10 34.29 -6.49
CA ILE A 537 37.97 35.15 -6.10
C ILE A 537 36.68 34.35 -5.98
N GLN A 538 36.36 33.59 -7.02
CA GLN A 538 35.06 32.92 -7.10
C GLN A 538 34.98 31.74 -6.13
N SER A 539 36.09 31.02 -5.92
CA SER A 539 36.20 29.97 -4.91
C SER A 539 35.92 30.50 -3.50
N ASN A 540 36.59 31.60 -3.09
CA ASN A 540 36.34 32.23 -1.79
C ASN A 540 34.91 32.79 -1.65
N LYS A 541 34.30 33.31 -2.73
CA LYS A 541 32.89 33.72 -2.74
C LYS A 541 31.93 32.55 -2.53
N GLU A 542 32.18 31.41 -3.18
CA GLU A 542 31.35 30.20 -3.00
C GLU A 542 31.54 29.57 -1.61
N ILE A 543 32.75 29.62 -1.03
CA ILE A 543 33.00 29.24 0.36
C ILE A 543 32.09 30.06 1.29
N LEU A 544 32.10 31.40 1.16
CA LEU A 544 31.27 32.29 1.98
C LEU A 544 29.77 32.10 1.75
N LYS A 545 29.34 31.86 0.51
CA LYS A 545 27.94 31.62 0.14
C LYS A 545 27.40 30.31 0.72
N SER A 546 28.22 29.24 0.70
CA SER A 546 27.83 27.92 1.20
C SER A 546 28.02 27.76 2.71
N LEU A 547 28.80 28.63 3.35
CA LEU A 547 29.26 28.50 4.74
C LEU A 547 28.14 28.24 5.74
N PHE A 548 27.06 29.04 5.67
CA PHE A 548 25.92 28.91 6.58
C PHE A 548 25.25 27.53 6.47
N TRP A 549 25.05 27.05 5.26
CA TRP A 549 24.39 25.77 5.01
C TRP A 549 25.27 24.59 5.42
N ARG A 550 26.58 24.66 5.17
CA ARG A 550 27.55 23.66 5.62
C ARG A 550 27.62 23.59 7.15
N GLU A 551 27.71 24.76 7.82
CA GLU A 551 27.66 24.86 9.28
C GLU A 551 26.36 24.27 9.85
N LEU A 552 25.22 24.61 9.26
CA LEU A 552 23.92 24.10 9.69
C LEU A 552 23.79 22.58 9.50
N ALA A 553 24.33 22.04 8.41
CA ALA A 553 24.35 20.60 8.16
C ALA A 553 25.21 19.85 9.19
N GLU A 554 26.43 20.33 9.46
CA GLU A 554 27.35 19.70 10.42
C GLU A 554 26.80 19.77 11.85
N THR A 555 26.24 20.91 12.26
CA THR A 555 25.58 21.03 13.58
C THR A 555 24.38 20.09 13.74
N LYS A 556 23.63 19.83 12.66
CA LYS A 556 22.53 18.85 12.65
C LYS A 556 23.05 17.42 12.81
N ILE A 557 24.19 17.08 12.20
CA ILE A 557 24.86 15.79 12.35
C ILE A 557 25.33 15.61 13.80
N ASN A 558 26.04 16.59 14.36
CA ASN A 558 26.55 16.52 15.75
C ASN A 558 25.40 16.34 16.76
N LYS A 559 24.28 17.04 16.54
CA LYS A 559 23.07 16.85 17.35
C LYS A 559 22.53 15.41 17.28
N LYS A 560 22.50 14.80 16.09
CA LYS A 560 22.05 13.41 15.91
C LYS A 560 23.02 12.42 16.57
N LEU A 561 24.32 12.64 16.49
CA LEU A 561 25.33 11.80 17.15
C LEU A 561 25.12 11.82 18.68
N TYR A 562 24.96 13.00 19.27
CA TYR A 562 24.61 13.14 20.68
C TYR A 562 23.31 12.42 21.03
N GLU A 563 22.23 12.62 20.27
CA GLU A 563 20.95 11.96 20.49
C GLU A 563 21.07 10.42 20.40
N SER A 564 21.90 9.91 19.49
CA SER A 564 22.18 8.49 19.31
C SER A 564 22.90 7.90 20.52
N LYS A 565 23.97 8.54 21.00
CA LYS A 565 24.73 8.07 22.18
C LYS A 565 23.87 8.02 23.43
N ILE A 566 23.04 9.06 23.63
CA ILE A 566 22.09 9.11 24.74
C ILE A 566 21.03 8.00 24.61
N THR A 567 20.55 7.74 23.40
CA THR A 567 19.59 6.66 23.13
C THR A 567 20.20 5.30 23.44
N GLU A 568 21.46 5.08 23.10
CA GLU A 568 22.17 3.84 23.39
C GLU A 568 22.31 3.64 24.90
N ALA A 569 22.73 4.67 25.63
CA ALA A 569 22.79 4.65 27.09
C ALA A 569 21.42 4.37 27.74
N GLN A 570 20.32 4.84 27.14
CA GLN A 570 18.97 4.53 27.63
C GLN A 570 18.56 3.07 27.42
N LYS A 571 19.06 2.44 26.36
CA LYS A 571 18.75 1.05 26.04
C LYS A 571 19.60 0.07 26.84
N SER A 572 20.86 0.41 27.07
CA SER A 572 21.82 -0.45 27.75
C SER A 572 21.70 -0.41 29.28
N ILE A 573 21.41 0.76 29.87
CA ILE A 573 21.41 0.94 31.33
C ILE A 573 19.99 0.84 31.91
N PRO A 574 19.73 -0.06 32.87
CA PRO A 574 18.40 -0.20 33.44
C PRO A 574 17.99 0.98 34.35
N VAL A 575 16.74 0.96 34.83
CA VAL A 575 16.19 1.94 35.77
C VAL A 575 15.43 1.26 36.90
N GLU A 576 15.53 1.82 38.10
CA GLU A 576 14.80 1.38 39.28
C GLU A 576 13.57 2.28 39.48
N THR A 577 12.42 1.69 39.80
CA THR A 577 11.16 2.42 39.98
C THR A 577 10.41 2.01 41.24
N MET A 578 9.47 2.88 41.66
CA MET A 578 8.55 2.62 42.76
C MET A 578 7.61 1.42 42.48
N ARG A 579 7.06 0.85 43.56
CA ARG A 579 6.15 -0.30 43.50
C ARG A 579 4.75 0.11 43.02
N ASN A 580 4.11 -0.76 42.24
CA ASN A 580 2.74 -0.61 41.72
C ASN A 580 2.51 0.60 40.78
N LEU A 581 3.59 1.12 40.19
CA LEU A 581 3.54 2.27 39.29
C LEU A 581 2.53 2.07 38.16
N ARG A 582 2.41 0.86 37.61
CA ARG A 582 1.50 0.54 36.49
C ARG A 582 0.03 0.89 36.72
N TRP A 583 -0.49 0.65 37.92
CA TRP A 583 -1.90 0.90 38.23
C TRP A 583 -2.15 2.37 38.53
N LEU A 584 -1.21 3.00 39.25
CA LEU A 584 -1.25 4.43 39.52
C LEU A 584 -1.22 5.24 38.22
N THR A 585 -0.31 4.94 37.31
CA THR A 585 -0.20 5.65 36.02
C THR A 585 -1.41 5.40 35.13
N ALA A 586 -1.97 4.18 35.16
CA ALA A 586 -3.17 3.87 34.39
C ALA A 586 -4.37 4.70 34.89
N PHE A 587 -4.57 4.77 36.21
CA PHE A 587 -5.64 5.55 36.82
C PHE A 587 -5.49 7.05 36.52
N LEU A 588 -4.29 7.62 36.73
CA LEU A 588 -4.05 9.03 36.47
C LEU A 588 -4.27 9.42 35.01
N ASN A 589 -3.83 8.57 34.07
CA ASN A 589 -4.06 8.83 32.64
C ASN A 589 -5.49 8.53 32.17
N PHE A 590 -6.27 7.77 32.94
CA PHE A 590 -7.70 7.59 32.65
C PHE A 590 -8.48 8.85 33.02
N ILE A 591 -8.15 9.51 34.12
CA ILE A 591 -8.79 10.78 34.52
C ILE A 591 -8.26 11.92 33.65
N PHE A 592 -6.94 12.04 33.52
CA PHE A 592 -6.28 13.13 32.80
C PHE A 592 -5.12 12.59 31.94
N PRO A 593 -5.39 12.20 30.68
CA PRO A 593 -4.36 11.78 29.74
C PRO A 593 -3.20 12.78 29.65
N GLY A 594 -1.96 12.27 29.79
CA GLY A 594 -0.72 13.07 29.74
C GLY A 594 -0.09 13.34 31.11
N LEU A 595 -0.84 13.19 32.21
CA LEU A 595 -0.33 13.46 33.56
C LEU A 595 0.79 12.49 33.97
N SER A 596 0.66 11.20 33.63
CA SER A 596 1.69 10.19 33.92
C SER A 596 2.96 10.39 33.11
N GLU A 597 2.83 10.80 31.84
CA GLU A 597 3.96 11.16 30.98
C GLU A 597 4.79 12.31 31.56
N LEU A 598 4.13 13.31 32.16
CA LEU A 598 4.78 14.47 32.77
C LEU A 598 5.48 14.12 34.08
N ILE A 599 4.79 13.41 34.98
CA ILE A 599 5.26 13.18 36.35
C ILE A 599 6.24 12.01 36.42
N PHE A 600 5.89 10.86 35.84
CA PHE A 600 6.64 9.61 36.04
C PHE A 600 7.60 9.30 34.90
N PHE A 601 7.15 9.42 33.64
CA PHE A 601 7.96 8.99 32.49
C PHE A 601 8.92 10.07 31.99
N LYS A 602 8.74 11.32 32.44
CA LYS A 602 9.52 12.50 32.00
C LYS A 602 9.49 12.71 30.49
N GLN A 603 8.38 12.35 29.85
CA GLN A 603 8.12 12.52 28.42
C GLN A 603 7.40 13.85 28.17
N TYR A 604 8.03 14.98 28.51
CA TYR A 604 7.37 16.28 28.58
C TYR A 604 6.58 16.69 27.33
N ALA A 605 7.19 16.56 26.14
CA ALA A 605 6.51 16.94 24.89
C ALA A 605 5.26 16.09 24.62
N LYS A 606 5.33 14.78 24.85
CA LYS A 606 4.19 13.87 24.70
C LYS A 606 3.12 14.18 25.74
N GLY A 607 3.53 14.36 26.99
CA GLY A 607 2.64 14.71 28.10
C GLY A 607 1.86 16.00 27.84
N ILE A 608 2.54 17.08 27.45
CA ILE A 608 1.89 18.37 27.13
C ILE A 608 0.85 18.23 26.01
N LEU A 609 1.21 17.54 24.91
CA LEU A 609 0.27 17.34 23.80
C LEU A 609 -0.98 16.57 24.22
N MET A 610 -0.81 15.52 25.03
CA MET A 610 -1.95 14.76 25.56
C MET A 610 -2.78 15.60 26.53
N SER A 611 -2.13 16.36 27.41
CA SER A 611 -2.79 17.27 28.36
C SER A 611 -3.64 18.35 27.67
N LEU A 612 -3.20 18.87 26.51
CA LEU A 612 -3.98 19.82 25.72
C LEU A 612 -5.28 19.19 25.20
N VAL A 613 -5.22 17.94 24.73
CA VAL A 613 -6.43 17.20 24.31
C VAL A 613 -7.34 16.93 25.51
N SER A 614 -6.78 16.57 26.67
CA SER A 614 -7.53 16.38 27.92
C SER A 614 -8.24 17.66 28.38
N LEU A 615 -7.60 18.81 28.19
CA LEU A 615 -8.21 20.11 28.49
C LEU A 615 -9.41 20.35 27.57
N ILE A 616 -9.23 20.17 26.26
CA ILE A 616 -10.31 20.29 25.27
C ILE A 616 -11.46 19.33 25.58
N SER A 617 -11.18 18.09 25.96
CA SER A 617 -12.22 17.12 26.29
C SER A 617 -13.04 17.54 27.50
N LEU A 618 -12.38 18.01 28.57
CA LEU A 618 -13.04 18.39 29.81
C LEU A 618 -13.76 19.73 29.73
N THR A 619 -13.21 20.71 29.02
CA THR A 619 -13.78 22.07 28.98
C THR A 619 -14.71 22.30 27.80
N LEU A 620 -14.53 21.62 26.66
CA LEU A 620 -15.34 21.85 25.47
C LEU A 620 -16.28 20.68 25.20
N ILE A 621 -15.72 19.48 25.02
CA ILE A 621 -16.49 18.38 24.45
C ILE A 621 -17.48 17.78 25.44
N ILE A 622 -17.07 17.53 26.69
CA ILE A 622 -17.98 16.96 27.71
C ILE A 622 -19.14 17.95 27.97
N PRO A 623 -18.92 19.23 28.28
CA PRO A 623 -20.03 20.17 28.47
C PRO A 623 -20.88 20.35 27.21
N PHE A 624 -20.27 20.41 26.02
CA PHE A 624 -21.04 20.41 24.77
C PHE A 624 -21.97 19.20 24.66
N SER A 625 -21.47 18.01 25.00
CA SER A 625 -22.23 16.75 24.91
C SER A 625 -23.41 16.68 25.87
N PHE A 626 -23.42 17.52 26.92
CA PHE A 626 -24.53 17.67 27.87
C PHE A 626 -25.37 18.94 27.62
N GLY A 627 -25.19 19.63 26.49
CA GLY A 627 -26.05 20.75 26.09
C GLY A 627 -25.68 22.12 26.68
N PHE A 628 -24.53 22.25 27.36
CA PHE A 628 -24.16 23.52 28.04
C PHE A 628 -23.92 24.70 27.10
N TYR A 629 -23.44 24.46 25.87
CA TYR A 629 -23.06 25.52 24.93
C TYR A 629 -24.07 25.79 23.83
N TRP A 630 -25.04 24.90 23.63
CA TRP A 630 -26.00 25.02 22.53
C TRP A 630 -27.37 24.46 22.94
N GLN A 631 -28.21 25.34 23.48
CA GLN A 631 -29.51 24.98 24.06
C GLN A 631 -30.49 24.40 23.03
N GLU A 632 -30.44 24.86 21.78
CA GLU A 632 -31.30 24.36 20.68
C GLU A 632 -31.05 22.89 20.29
N MET A 633 -29.89 22.32 20.64
CA MET A 633 -29.56 20.92 20.35
C MET A 633 -29.73 19.96 21.53
N GLY A 634 -29.78 20.47 22.77
CA GLY A 634 -30.03 19.69 23.98
C GLY A 634 -28.99 18.60 24.35
N GLY A 635 -27.99 18.31 23.52
CA GLY A 635 -26.96 17.30 23.77
C GLY A 635 -27.51 15.88 23.94
N ILE A 636 -26.87 15.05 24.76
CA ILE A 636 -27.37 13.72 25.16
C ILE A 636 -28.73 13.81 25.85
N PRO A 637 -29.00 14.77 26.77
CA PRO A 637 -30.34 14.92 27.35
C PRO A 637 -31.43 15.17 26.30
N GLY A 638 -31.20 16.04 25.32
CA GLY A 638 -32.16 16.32 24.24
C GLY A 638 -32.47 15.12 23.33
N PHE A 639 -31.65 14.06 23.41
CA PHE A 639 -31.88 12.83 22.65
C PHE A 639 -33.04 11.99 23.20
N SER A 640 -33.38 12.10 24.50
CA SER A 640 -34.38 11.22 25.11
C SER A 640 -35.80 11.53 24.67
N ASP A 641 -36.14 12.80 24.51
CA ASP A 641 -37.50 13.26 24.19
C ASP A 641 -37.56 14.11 22.91
N LEU A 642 -36.44 14.24 22.19
CA LEU A 642 -36.34 14.97 20.92
C LEU A 642 -36.82 16.43 21.00
N GLY A 643 -36.73 17.04 22.18
CA GLY A 643 -37.19 18.41 22.43
C GLY A 643 -38.69 18.54 22.73
N ALA A 644 -39.43 17.43 22.87
CA ALA A 644 -40.87 17.44 23.14
C ALA A 644 -41.23 18.23 24.42
N HIS A 645 -40.39 18.23 25.46
CA HIS A 645 -40.62 19.00 26.70
C HIS A 645 -40.71 20.52 26.50
N LEU A 646 -40.19 21.05 25.38
CA LEU A 646 -40.22 22.49 25.05
C LEU A 646 -41.37 22.84 24.11
N TYR A 647 -42.12 21.86 23.61
CA TYR A 647 -43.22 22.09 22.69
C TYR A 647 -44.37 22.80 23.41
N SER A 648 -44.74 23.99 22.92
CA SER A 648 -45.90 24.72 23.40
C SER A 648 -46.58 25.43 22.24
N PHE A 649 -47.79 24.96 21.91
CA PHE A 649 -48.62 25.58 20.88
C PHE A 649 -49.07 26.99 21.28
N GLU A 650 -49.40 27.19 22.56
CA GLU A 650 -49.85 28.48 23.11
C GLU A 650 -48.75 29.55 23.07
N ASN A 651 -47.50 29.16 23.31
CA ASN A 651 -46.35 30.08 23.31
C ASN A 651 -45.65 30.19 21.93
N GLY A 652 -46.16 29.51 20.90
CA GLY A 652 -45.56 29.48 19.56
C GLY A 652 -44.18 28.80 19.50
N VAL A 653 -43.87 27.90 20.45
CA VAL A 653 -42.58 27.21 20.54
C VAL A 653 -42.70 25.82 19.92
N PHE A 654 -42.08 25.64 18.74
CA PHE A 654 -42.12 24.41 17.97
C PHE A 654 -40.70 23.85 17.75
N PRO A 655 -40.16 23.08 18.71
CA PRO A 655 -38.81 22.53 18.61
C PRO A 655 -38.71 21.55 17.43
N ASP A 656 -37.68 21.71 16.60
CA ASP A 656 -37.39 20.79 15.50
C ASP A 656 -36.60 19.58 16.02
N ALA A 657 -37.29 18.45 16.13
CA ALA A 657 -36.73 17.18 16.58
C ALA A 657 -35.47 16.74 15.82
N ARG A 658 -35.28 17.18 14.56
CA ARG A 658 -34.08 16.87 13.77
C ARG A 658 -32.82 17.48 14.38
N ILE A 659 -32.93 18.66 14.96
CA ILE A 659 -31.81 19.39 15.55
C ILE A 659 -31.36 18.69 16.83
N TYR A 660 -32.31 18.29 17.69
CA TYR A 660 -32.05 17.51 18.90
C TYR A 660 -31.47 16.13 18.58
N LEU A 661 -32.00 15.46 17.55
CA LEU A 661 -31.48 14.17 17.10
C LEU A 661 -30.05 14.29 16.58
N PHE A 662 -29.76 15.30 15.76
CA PHE A 662 -28.41 15.54 15.22
C PHE A 662 -27.42 15.92 16.34
N GLY A 663 -27.82 16.81 17.25
CA GLY A 663 -27.03 17.21 18.41
C GLY A 663 -26.72 16.05 19.34
N GLY A 664 -27.69 15.18 19.63
CA GLY A 664 -27.50 13.96 20.42
C GLY A 664 -26.53 12.98 19.77
N VAL A 665 -26.63 12.74 18.46
CA VAL A 665 -25.70 11.86 17.72
C VAL A 665 -24.27 12.38 17.78
N ILE A 666 -24.05 13.67 17.52
CA ILE A 666 -22.71 14.28 17.63
C ILE A 666 -22.17 14.09 19.05
N SER A 667 -23.00 14.36 20.06
CA SER A 667 -22.62 14.26 21.46
C SER A 667 -22.19 12.84 21.84
N VAL A 668 -22.94 11.82 21.42
CA VAL A 668 -22.58 10.40 21.64
C VAL A 668 -21.29 10.04 20.94
N ILE A 669 -21.11 10.44 19.67
CA ILE A 669 -19.88 10.17 18.90
C ILE A 669 -18.66 10.79 19.59
N LEU A 670 -18.77 12.04 20.01
CA LEU A 670 -17.70 12.77 20.70
C LEU A 670 -17.37 12.12 22.06
N MET A 671 -18.38 11.70 22.82
CA MET A 671 -18.20 10.99 24.09
C MET A 671 -17.53 9.63 23.91
N VAL A 672 -17.90 8.88 22.87
CA VAL A 672 -17.22 7.61 22.52
C VAL A 672 -15.76 7.87 22.17
N PHE A 673 -15.47 8.90 21.35
CA PHE A 673 -14.10 9.26 20.98
C PHE A 673 -13.25 9.58 22.21
N ILE A 674 -13.76 10.39 23.14
CA ILE A 674 -13.06 10.72 24.40
C ILE A 674 -12.85 9.49 25.25
N THR A 675 -13.88 8.66 25.42
CA THR A 675 -13.77 7.44 26.23
C THR A 675 -12.69 6.51 25.68
N VAL A 676 -12.62 6.36 24.35
CA VAL A 676 -11.56 5.60 23.67
C VAL A 676 -10.20 6.26 23.88
N PHE A 677 -10.09 7.58 23.73
CA PHE A 677 -8.83 8.31 23.95
C PHE A 677 -8.29 8.13 25.37
N HIS A 678 -9.13 8.31 26.39
CA HIS A 678 -8.78 8.12 27.80
C HIS A 678 -8.37 6.67 28.09
N THR A 679 -9.10 5.70 27.56
CA THR A 679 -8.80 4.27 27.73
C THR A 679 -7.47 3.90 27.06
N VAL A 680 -7.25 4.31 25.81
CA VAL A 680 -6.01 4.03 25.06
C VAL A 680 -4.81 4.71 25.73
N SER A 681 -4.98 5.94 26.21
CA SER A 681 -3.97 6.67 26.99
C SER A 681 -3.60 5.91 28.28
N SER A 682 -4.61 5.46 29.04
CA SER A 682 -4.44 4.69 30.28
C SER A 682 -3.70 3.37 30.03
N LEU A 683 -4.10 2.60 29.01
CA LEU A 683 -3.44 1.37 28.60
C LEU A 683 -2.00 1.62 28.13
N GLY A 684 -1.77 2.73 27.42
CA GLY A 684 -0.44 3.17 27.00
C GLY A 684 0.48 3.42 28.20
N ALA A 685 -0.01 4.17 29.19
CA ALA A 685 0.74 4.45 30.42
C ALA A 685 1.01 3.17 31.21
N TYR A 686 0.02 2.28 31.35
CA TYR A 686 0.19 0.98 31.98
C TYR A 686 1.34 0.18 31.35
N ARG A 687 1.42 0.13 30.01
CA ARG A 687 2.48 -0.62 29.29
C ARG A 687 3.85 -0.01 29.54
N VAL A 688 3.98 1.31 29.48
CA VAL A 688 5.26 2.01 29.73
C VAL A 688 5.71 1.79 31.18
N ALA A 689 4.80 1.93 32.14
CA ALA A 689 5.07 1.68 33.55
C ALA A 689 5.45 0.21 33.83
N LYS A 690 4.80 -0.75 33.16
CA LYS A 690 5.18 -2.18 33.25
C LYS A 690 6.62 -2.42 32.77
N GLN A 691 7.04 -1.77 31.68
CA GLN A 691 8.42 -1.90 31.18
C GLN A 691 9.45 -1.22 32.10
N LEU A 692 9.09 -0.07 32.65
CA LEU A 692 9.85 0.62 33.69
C LEU A 692 10.06 -0.28 34.93
N GLU A 693 9.02 -0.94 35.42
CA GLU A 693 9.09 -1.90 36.53
C GLU A 693 10.03 -3.10 36.24
N TYR A 694 10.30 -3.40 34.96
CA TYR A 694 11.23 -4.44 34.53
C TYR A 694 12.67 -3.98 34.34
N GLY A 695 12.92 -2.67 34.46
CA GLY A 695 14.24 -2.07 34.28
C GLY A 695 14.39 -1.27 32.98
N SER A 696 13.42 -1.27 32.07
CA SER A 696 13.54 -0.60 30.77
C SER A 696 13.18 0.89 30.86
N ARG A 697 14.09 1.76 30.43
CA ARG A 697 13.86 3.23 30.43
C ARG A 697 12.83 3.66 29.38
N PRO A 698 12.02 4.71 29.62
CA PRO A 698 11.04 5.20 28.65
C PRO A 698 11.75 5.83 27.45
N SER A 699 11.14 5.68 26.28
CA SER A 699 11.62 6.31 25.05
C SER A 699 11.61 7.84 25.16
N LYS A 700 12.61 8.52 24.60
CA LYS A 700 12.60 9.99 24.46
C LYS A 700 11.73 10.45 23.29
N TRP A 701 11.38 11.74 23.30
CA TRP A 701 10.66 12.41 22.21
C TRP A 701 11.28 12.20 20.82
N ALA A 702 12.61 12.07 20.75
CA ALA A 702 13.31 11.78 19.49
C ALA A 702 12.80 10.50 18.81
N HIS A 703 12.46 9.46 19.59
CA HIS A 703 11.88 8.22 19.07
C HIS A 703 10.47 8.44 18.54
N THR A 704 9.62 9.14 19.29
CA THR A 704 8.26 9.48 18.87
C THR A 704 8.29 10.27 17.57
N LYS A 705 9.18 11.26 17.47
CA LYS A 705 9.36 12.05 16.24
C LYS A 705 9.84 11.19 15.06
N ARG A 706 10.78 10.27 15.28
CA ARG A 706 11.24 9.35 14.23
C ARG A 706 10.12 8.42 13.76
N TRP A 707 9.32 7.90 14.68
CA TRP A 707 8.15 7.08 14.37
C TRP A 707 7.09 7.89 13.60
N LEU A 708 6.77 9.12 14.04
CA LEU A 708 5.84 10.02 13.34
C LEU A 708 6.31 10.36 11.92
N ASN A 709 7.62 10.52 11.71
CA ASN A 709 8.16 10.78 10.37
C ASN A 709 8.25 9.54 9.47
N THR A 710 8.04 8.34 10.01
CA THR A 710 8.11 7.08 9.28
C THR A 710 6.74 6.43 9.25
N SER A 711 6.48 5.46 10.13
CA SER A 711 5.22 4.69 10.15
C SER A 711 4.02 5.48 10.64
N GLY A 712 4.22 6.55 11.43
CA GLY A 712 3.14 7.37 11.99
C GLY A 712 2.60 8.44 11.05
N PHE A 713 3.31 8.78 9.98
CA PHE A 713 2.96 9.89 9.09
C PHE A 713 1.61 9.72 8.40
N PRO A 714 1.27 8.54 7.84
CA PRO A 714 -0.04 8.34 7.20
C PRO A 714 -1.20 8.52 8.18
N TRP A 715 -1.05 8.07 9.43
CA TRP A 715 -2.07 8.21 10.47
C TRP A 715 -2.30 9.67 10.85
N MET A 716 -1.22 10.46 10.97
CA MET A 716 -1.31 11.87 11.35
C MET A 716 -2.04 12.70 10.28
N ILE A 717 -1.74 12.49 9.00
CA ILE A 717 -2.42 13.21 7.92
C ILE A 717 -3.87 12.76 7.77
N SER A 718 -4.12 11.44 7.92
CA SER A 718 -5.47 10.90 7.78
C SER A 718 -6.39 11.33 8.93
N LEU A 719 -5.85 11.71 10.09
CA LEU A 719 -6.63 12.07 11.28
C LEU A 719 -7.68 13.15 10.99
N LEU A 720 -7.29 14.22 10.27
CA LEU A 720 -8.23 15.27 9.88
C LEU A 720 -9.33 14.73 8.96
N GLY A 721 -8.96 13.86 8.01
CA GLY A 721 -9.92 13.17 7.14
C GLY A 721 -10.90 12.29 7.91
N TRP A 722 -10.44 11.56 8.92
CA TRP A 722 -11.30 10.76 9.80
C TRP A 722 -12.26 11.62 10.62
N ILE A 723 -11.80 12.74 11.18
CA ILE A 723 -12.65 13.68 11.92
C ILE A 723 -13.75 14.23 11.01
N LEU A 724 -13.37 14.69 9.81
CA LEU A 724 -14.33 15.19 8.82
C LEU A 724 -15.28 14.09 8.33
N MET A 725 -14.78 12.86 8.13
CA MET A 725 -15.62 11.72 7.73
C MET A 725 -16.66 11.39 8.80
N VAL A 726 -16.26 11.35 10.07
CA VAL A 726 -17.18 11.08 11.18
C VAL A 726 -18.24 12.19 11.25
N PHE A 727 -17.84 13.45 11.19
CA PHE A 727 -18.78 14.57 11.34
C PHE A 727 -19.68 14.79 10.12
N ILE A 728 -19.13 14.73 8.91
CA ILE A 728 -19.85 15.05 7.66
C ILE A 728 -20.60 13.84 7.11
N VAL A 729 -20.09 12.63 7.29
CA VAL A 729 -20.68 11.41 6.71
C VAL A 729 -21.36 10.55 7.76
N ALA A 730 -20.66 10.20 8.85
CA ALA A 730 -21.23 9.27 9.83
C ALA A 730 -22.39 9.90 10.61
N THR A 731 -22.28 11.17 11.03
CA THR A 731 -23.35 11.84 11.77
C THR A 731 -24.67 11.87 10.98
N PRO A 732 -24.77 12.40 9.74
CA PRO A 732 -26.05 12.42 9.02
C PRO A 732 -26.60 11.02 8.73
N VAL A 733 -25.73 10.03 8.49
CA VAL A 733 -26.16 8.64 8.27
C VAL A 733 -26.77 8.05 9.54
N ILE A 734 -26.13 8.22 10.69
CA ILE A 734 -26.66 7.73 11.98
C ILE A 734 -27.97 8.47 12.31
N THR A 735 -28.03 9.78 12.13
CA THR A 735 -29.25 10.57 12.30
C THR A 735 -30.38 10.04 11.40
N SER A 736 -30.11 9.80 10.12
CA SER A 736 -31.10 9.25 9.17
C SER A 736 -31.59 7.87 9.62
N ILE A 737 -30.72 6.98 10.07
CA ILE A 737 -31.11 5.68 10.63
C ILE A 737 -32.01 5.87 11.85
N LEU A 738 -31.69 6.80 12.74
CA LEU A 738 -32.47 7.04 13.96
C LEU A 738 -33.84 7.68 13.67
N VAL A 739 -33.96 8.53 12.65
CA VAL A 739 -35.25 9.04 12.16
C VAL A 739 -36.20 7.90 11.78
N SER A 740 -35.69 6.75 11.31
CA SER A 740 -36.53 5.58 10.99
C SER A 740 -37.22 4.94 12.21
N PHE A 741 -36.82 5.29 13.43
CA PHE A 741 -37.40 4.81 14.68
C PHE A 741 -38.35 5.83 15.35
N THR A 742 -38.65 6.95 14.67
CA THR A 742 -39.55 8.00 15.16
C THR A 742 -40.85 8.08 14.35
N ASN A 743 -41.81 8.91 14.75
CA ASN A 743 -43.01 9.25 13.95
C ASN A 743 -42.80 10.46 13.01
N TYR A 744 -41.56 10.91 12.81
CA TYR A 744 -41.26 12.12 12.06
C TYR A 744 -41.81 12.10 10.62
N GLY A 745 -42.43 13.21 10.23
CA GLY A 745 -43.06 13.40 8.93
C GLY A 745 -44.47 13.98 9.07
N PHE A 746 -45.30 13.77 8.06
CA PHE A 746 -46.68 14.28 8.01
C PHE A 746 -47.42 14.05 9.34
N LYS A 747 -48.07 15.12 9.85
CA LYS A 747 -48.71 15.29 11.18
C LYS A 747 -47.80 15.46 12.40
N HIS A 748 -46.54 15.05 12.34
CA HIS A 748 -45.59 15.09 13.47
C HIS A 748 -44.38 15.97 13.17
N GLU A 749 -44.52 16.94 12.27
CA GLU A 749 -43.50 17.95 11.99
C GLU A 749 -43.96 19.31 12.51
N ALA A 750 -43.03 20.14 12.98
CA ALA A 750 -43.33 21.49 13.45
C ALA A 750 -44.06 22.29 12.35
N PRO A 751 -45.20 22.96 12.65
CA PRO A 751 -45.77 23.25 13.98
C PRO A 751 -46.90 22.31 14.44
N ALA A 752 -47.12 21.16 13.77
CA ALA A 752 -48.31 20.34 13.98
C ALA A 752 -48.32 19.59 15.33
N GLN A 753 -47.35 18.70 15.56
CA GLN A 753 -47.21 17.91 16.79
C GLN A 753 -45.74 17.61 17.06
N SER A 754 -45.42 17.24 18.31
CA SER A 754 -44.08 16.77 18.70
C SER A 754 -43.74 15.41 18.08
N VAL A 755 -42.45 15.12 17.98
CA VAL A 755 -41.92 13.84 17.48
C VAL A 755 -41.59 12.92 18.64
N ASP A 756 -42.06 11.68 18.56
CA ASP A 756 -41.83 10.64 19.56
C ASP A 756 -41.00 9.47 19.00
N TRP A 757 -40.31 8.78 19.90
CA TRP A 757 -39.73 7.48 19.64
C TRP A 757 -40.82 6.42 19.55
N VAL A 758 -41.01 5.84 18.36
CA VAL A 758 -42.02 4.80 18.11
C VAL A 758 -41.43 3.40 17.95
N GLY A 759 -40.11 3.27 18.12
CA GLY A 759 -39.38 2.00 18.01
C GLY A 759 -39.53 1.39 16.62
N LEU A 760 -39.95 0.12 16.54
CA LEU A 760 -40.09 -0.61 15.28
C LEU A 760 -41.43 -0.38 14.56
N LYS A 761 -42.31 0.50 15.05
CA LYS A 761 -43.64 0.72 14.43
C LYS A 761 -43.53 1.16 12.97
N GLN A 762 -42.56 2.01 12.61
CA GLN A 762 -42.33 2.41 11.21
C GLN A 762 -41.89 1.24 10.33
N TRP A 763 -41.03 0.37 10.87
CA TRP A 763 -40.55 -0.85 10.21
C TRP A 763 -41.69 -1.86 9.99
N GLY A 764 -42.75 -1.82 10.81
CA GLY A 764 -43.96 -2.62 10.65
C GLY A 764 -44.96 -2.09 9.61
N LYS A 765 -44.85 -0.82 9.19
CA LYS A 765 -45.81 -0.20 8.24
C LYS A 765 -45.88 -0.88 6.88
N TRP A 766 -44.87 -1.66 6.53
CA TRP A 766 -44.87 -2.49 5.32
C TRP A 766 -46.09 -3.41 5.25
N TRP A 767 -46.57 -3.91 6.40
CA TRP A 767 -47.73 -4.81 6.44
C TRP A 767 -49.04 -4.06 6.30
N ILE A 768 -49.12 -2.84 6.84
CA ILE A 768 -50.28 -1.96 6.72
C ILE A 768 -50.40 -1.44 5.27
N PHE A 769 -49.28 -1.04 4.68
CA PHE A 769 -49.22 -0.50 3.32
C PHE A 769 -49.33 -1.57 2.23
N ARG A 770 -49.26 -2.86 2.59
CA ARG A 770 -49.54 -3.96 1.66
C ARG A 770 -50.92 -3.82 1.02
N GLU A 771 -51.93 -3.45 1.80
CA GLU A 771 -53.31 -3.24 1.34
C GLU A 771 -53.44 -2.02 0.40
N GLN A 772 -52.47 -1.09 0.44
CA GLN A 772 -52.41 0.12 -0.39
C GLN A 772 -51.53 -0.07 -1.65
N ASN A 773 -51.28 -1.32 -2.06
CA ASN A 773 -50.44 -1.68 -3.21
C ASN A 773 -48.94 -1.35 -3.08
N LEU A 774 -48.38 -1.25 -1.86
CA LEU A 774 -46.95 -0.98 -1.64
C LEU A 774 -46.03 -1.98 -2.35
N PHE A 775 -46.40 -3.27 -2.38
CA PHE A 775 -45.58 -4.29 -3.03
C PHE A 775 -45.51 -4.12 -4.55
N LEU A 776 -46.56 -3.58 -5.17
CA LEU A 776 -46.55 -3.24 -6.59
C LEU A 776 -45.57 -2.09 -6.86
N SER A 777 -45.62 -1.01 -6.07
CA SER A 777 -44.68 0.11 -6.16
C SER A 777 -43.23 -0.36 -5.96
N LEU A 778 -42.98 -1.15 -4.92
CA LEU A 778 -41.65 -1.70 -4.63
C LEU A 778 -41.14 -2.58 -5.78
N GLN A 779 -41.99 -3.47 -6.32
CA GLN A 779 -41.61 -4.31 -7.45
C GLN A 779 -41.23 -3.45 -8.67
N ARG A 780 -42.05 -2.44 -9.00
CA ARG A 780 -41.78 -1.51 -10.10
C ARG A 780 -40.44 -0.79 -9.94
N VAL A 781 -40.20 -0.20 -8.76
CA VAL A 781 -38.97 0.56 -8.47
C VAL A 781 -37.74 -0.36 -8.38
N ILE A 782 -37.82 -1.51 -7.71
CA ILE A 782 -36.69 -2.43 -7.54
C ILE A 782 -36.27 -3.03 -8.88
N LEU A 783 -37.23 -3.51 -9.68
CA LEU A 783 -36.93 -4.08 -11.00
C LEU A 783 -36.27 -3.05 -11.91
N TRP A 784 -36.81 -1.83 -11.96
CA TRP A 784 -36.19 -0.77 -12.73
C TRP A 784 -34.81 -0.40 -12.17
N THR A 785 -34.66 -0.26 -10.84
CA THR A 785 -33.38 0.05 -10.21
C THR A 785 -32.32 -1.00 -10.55
N LEU A 786 -32.67 -2.29 -10.59
CA LEU A 786 -31.74 -3.36 -10.99
C LEU A 786 -31.34 -3.22 -12.46
N VAL A 787 -32.30 -3.04 -13.37
CA VAL A 787 -32.03 -2.87 -14.80
C VAL A 787 -31.19 -1.62 -15.04
N TRP A 788 -31.58 -0.49 -14.46
CA TRP A 788 -30.86 0.79 -14.46
C TRP A 788 -29.44 0.61 -13.97
N THR A 789 -29.24 0.03 -12.78
CA THR A 789 -27.92 -0.10 -12.16
C THR A 789 -27.00 -0.95 -13.03
N VAL A 790 -27.50 -2.08 -13.54
CA VAL A 790 -26.71 -2.97 -14.40
C VAL A 790 -26.37 -2.28 -15.72
N ALA A 791 -27.35 -1.68 -16.40
CA ALA A 791 -27.14 -1.03 -17.69
C ALA A 791 -26.22 0.20 -17.56
N SER A 792 -26.51 1.10 -16.61
CA SER A 792 -25.74 2.32 -16.31
C SER A 792 -24.38 2.07 -15.65
N THR A 793 -24.03 0.80 -15.41
CA THR A 793 -22.69 0.39 -15.00
C THR A 793 -21.95 -0.29 -16.15
N ILE A 794 -22.53 -1.33 -16.75
CA ILE A 794 -21.87 -2.14 -17.78
C ILE A 794 -21.62 -1.34 -19.05
N LEU A 795 -22.57 -0.53 -19.50
CA LEU A 795 -22.45 0.24 -20.74
C LEU A 795 -21.32 1.30 -20.66
N PRO A 796 -21.31 2.21 -19.67
CA PRO A 796 -20.21 3.17 -19.55
C PRO A 796 -18.86 2.50 -19.26
N ILE A 797 -18.82 1.39 -18.52
CA ILE A 797 -17.57 0.63 -18.33
C ILE A 797 -17.05 0.09 -19.65
N SER A 798 -17.90 -0.60 -20.40
CA SER A 798 -17.53 -1.21 -21.68
C SER A 798 -17.06 -0.16 -22.67
N LEU A 799 -17.82 0.93 -22.81
CA LEU A 799 -17.49 2.03 -23.71
C LEU A 799 -16.19 2.73 -23.29
N GLY A 800 -16.02 3.01 -21.99
CA GLY A 800 -14.80 3.64 -21.46
C GLY A 800 -13.55 2.78 -21.67
N ILE A 801 -13.66 1.46 -21.48
CA ILE A 801 -12.56 0.51 -21.76
C ILE A 801 -12.24 0.50 -23.26
N ILE A 802 -13.24 0.37 -24.12
CA ILE A 802 -13.05 0.32 -25.58
C ILE A 802 -12.35 1.61 -26.05
N ILE A 803 -12.88 2.78 -25.69
CA ILE A 803 -12.31 4.07 -26.10
C ILE A 803 -10.90 4.25 -25.53
N SER A 804 -10.65 3.81 -24.28
CA SER A 804 -9.34 3.92 -23.66
C SER A 804 -8.28 3.06 -24.37
N VAL A 805 -8.61 1.80 -24.66
CA VAL A 805 -7.73 0.88 -25.38
C VAL A 805 -7.46 1.38 -26.80
N LEU A 806 -8.49 1.84 -27.51
CA LEU A 806 -8.33 2.42 -28.84
C LEU A 806 -7.41 3.65 -28.78
N THR A 807 -7.70 4.62 -27.92
CA THR A 807 -6.94 5.87 -27.80
C THR A 807 -5.49 5.65 -27.34
N ASN A 808 -5.21 4.56 -26.62
CA ASN A 808 -3.86 4.23 -26.16
C ASN A 808 -2.99 3.56 -27.25
N ASN A 809 -3.60 3.02 -28.31
CA ASN A 809 -2.89 2.33 -29.40
C ASN A 809 -1.86 3.23 -30.11
N HIS A 810 -0.62 2.77 -30.30
CA HIS A 810 0.49 3.52 -30.91
C HIS A 810 0.19 4.07 -32.31
N ARG A 811 -0.75 3.45 -33.05
CA ARG A 811 -1.13 3.84 -34.42
C ARG A 811 -1.93 5.15 -34.51
N ILE A 812 -2.59 5.57 -33.43
CA ILE A 812 -3.42 6.77 -33.44
C ILE A 812 -2.55 8.04 -33.37
N ARG A 813 -2.73 8.93 -34.36
CA ARG A 813 -2.13 10.28 -34.39
C ARG A 813 -3.04 11.26 -33.64
N PHE A 814 -2.50 12.38 -33.14
CA PHE A 814 -3.24 13.41 -32.38
C PHE A 814 -3.96 12.93 -31.10
N LYS A 815 -3.44 11.89 -30.42
CA LYS A 815 -4.05 11.31 -29.21
C LYS A 815 -4.44 12.33 -28.12
N LYS A 816 -3.71 13.43 -28.01
CA LYS A 816 -4.01 14.50 -27.03
C LYS A 816 -5.35 15.18 -27.31
N LEU A 817 -5.67 15.43 -28.58
CA LEU A 817 -6.94 16.04 -28.99
C LEU A 817 -8.12 15.09 -28.72
N PHE A 818 -7.99 13.82 -29.13
CA PHE A 818 -9.02 12.80 -28.83
C PHE A 818 -9.25 12.63 -27.33
N ARG A 819 -8.18 12.58 -26.52
CA ARG A 819 -8.29 12.54 -25.05
C ARG A 819 -9.03 13.76 -24.49
N LEU A 820 -8.75 14.95 -25.01
CA LEU A 820 -9.44 16.17 -24.59
C LEU A 820 -10.94 16.05 -24.88
N ILE A 821 -11.32 15.69 -26.11
CA ILE A 821 -12.72 15.55 -26.54
C ILE A 821 -13.46 14.51 -25.70
N TYR A 822 -12.89 13.32 -25.49
CA TYR A 822 -13.54 12.23 -24.75
C TYR A 822 -13.67 12.49 -23.24
N ILE A 823 -12.93 13.44 -22.67
CA ILE A 823 -13.03 13.83 -21.25
C ILE A 823 -14.12 14.90 -21.03
N LEU A 824 -14.52 15.64 -22.09
CA LEU A 824 -15.50 16.73 -21.98
C LEU A 824 -16.81 16.36 -21.26
N PRO A 825 -17.43 15.19 -21.49
CA PRO A 825 -18.67 14.82 -20.81
C PRO A 825 -18.57 14.82 -19.28
N TRP A 826 -17.39 14.53 -18.74
CA TRP A 826 -17.11 14.54 -17.31
C TRP A 826 -16.57 15.89 -16.82
N ALA A 827 -15.92 16.66 -17.68
CA ALA A 827 -15.36 17.97 -17.32
C ALA A 827 -16.46 19.03 -17.07
N ILE A 828 -17.62 18.89 -17.71
CA ILE A 828 -18.77 19.78 -17.52
C ILE A 828 -19.61 19.24 -16.34
N PRO A 829 -20.01 20.08 -15.37
CA PRO A 829 -20.87 19.65 -14.27
C PRO A 829 -22.13 18.92 -14.73
N ALA A 830 -22.42 17.76 -14.13
CA ALA A 830 -23.49 16.87 -14.58
C ALA A 830 -24.87 17.53 -14.65
N PHE A 831 -25.22 18.40 -13.69
CA PHE A 831 -26.53 19.07 -13.71
C PHE A 831 -26.72 19.99 -14.93
N VAL A 832 -25.66 20.68 -15.39
CA VAL A 832 -25.71 21.53 -16.59
C VAL A 832 -25.94 20.66 -17.82
N THR A 833 -25.14 19.61 -17.95
CA THR A 833 -25.24 18.62 -19.02
C THR A 833 -26.62 17.97 -19.09
N LEU A 834 -27.14 17.51 -17.95
CA LEU A 834 -28.44 16.83 -17.88
C LEU A 834 -29.60 17.77 -18.24
N THR A 835 -29.57 19.01 -17.74
CA THR A 835 -30.57 20.04 -18.09
C THR A 835 -30.52 20.40 -19.58
N PHE A 836 -29.32 20.57 -20.13
CA PHE A 836 -29.12 20.82 -21.55
C PHE A 836 -29.62 19.67 -22.41
N ILE A 837 -29.21 18.43 -22.14
CA ILE A 837 -29.66 17.28 -22.94
C ILE A 837 -31.17 17.08 -22.78
N ARG A 838 -31.74 17.32 -21.59
CA ARG A 838 -33.20 17.28 -21.38
C ARG A 838 -33.93 18.28 -22.30
N SER A 839 -33.40 19.48 -22.51
CA SER A 839 -34.03 20.46 -23.41
C SER A 839 -34.02 19.99 -24.87
N LEU A 840 -32.97 19.29 -25.32
CA LEU A 840 -32.88 18.76 -26.68
C LEU A 840 -34.01 17.77 -27.03
N PHE A 841 -34.52 17.05 -26.03
CA PHE A 841 -35.55 16.00 -26.18
C PHE A 841 -36.98 16.47 -25.86
N ARG A 842 -37.20 17.79 -25.66
CA ARG A 842 -38.55 18.36 -25.49
C ARG A 842 -39.36 18.28 -26.79
N GLY A 843 -40.69 18.26 -26.64
CA GLY A 843 -41.60 18.36 -27.79
C GLY A 843 -41.70 19.78 -28.35
N GLY A 844 -42.33 19.92 -29.51
CA GLY A 844 -42.44 21.19 -30.24
C GLY A 844 -41.13 21.62 -30.90
N ASP A 845 -41.02 22.92 -31.17
CA ASP A 845 -39.86 23.56 -31.82
C ASP A 845 -38.72 23.87 -30.83
N GLU A 846 -38.97 23.72 -29.53
CA GLU A 846 -37.96 23.88 -28.47
C GLU A 846 -36.92 22.74 -28.45
N GLY A 847 -37.27 21.57 -28.99
CA GLY A 847 -36.43 20.38 -28.99
C GLY A 847 -35.59 20.26 -30.26
N VAL A 848 -34.30 20.53 -30.17
CA VAL A 848 -33.36 20.44 -31.31
C VAL A 848 -33.37 19.07 -31.99
N ILE A 849 -33.58 17.98 -31.24
CA ILE A 849 -33.67 16.63 -31.83
C ILE A 849 -34.90 16.48 -32.72
N ASN A 850 -36.05 17.06 -32.34
CA ASN A 850 -37.23 17.04 -33.19
C ASN A 850 -37.01 17.84 -34.47
N VAL A 851 -36.38 19.01 -34.38
CA VAL A 851 -36.05 19.85 -35.56
C VAL A 851 -35.16 19.08 -36.54
N ILE A 852 -34.12 18.40 -36.06
CA ILE A 852 -33.21 17.60 -36.90
C ILE A 852 -33.96 16.42 -37.54
N LEU A 853 -34.74 15.67 -36.76
CA LEU A 853 -35.42 14.47 -37.26
C LEU A 853 -36.56 14.79 -38.24
N LEU A 854 -37.28 15.89 -38.02
CA LEU A 854 -38.28 16.41 -38.97
C LEU A 854 -37.61 16.87 -40.27
N GLY A 855 -36.49 17.61 -40.17
CA GLY A 855 -35.72 18.05 -41.33
C GLY A 855 -35.10 16.91 -42.15
N MET A 856 -34.79 15.77 -41.52
CA MET A 856 -34.31 14.54 -42.18
C MET A 856 -35.45 13.65 -42.71
N GLY A 857 -36.71 13.98 -42.46
CA GLY A 857 -37.87 13.13 -42.82
C GLY A 857 -37.96 11.82 -42.03
N LEU A 858 -37.26 11.69 -40.90
CA LEU A 858 -37.26 10.48 -40.07
C LEU A 858 -38.47 10.37 -39.13
N ILE A 859 -39.13 11.50 -38.86
CA ILE A 859 -40.38 11.57 -38.10
C ILE A 859 -41.35 12.53 -38.81
N SER A 860 -42.65 12.28 -38.72
CA SER A 860 -43.68 13.12 -39.35
C SER A 860 -44.25 14.20 -38.43
N GLN A 861 -44.05 14.07 -37.12
CA GLN A 861 -44.56 15.00 -36.10
C GLN A 861 -43.59 15.12 -34.92
N SER A 862 -43.56 16.28 -34.29
CA SER A 862 -42.73 16.51 -33.09
C SER A 862 -43.22 15.66 -31.92
N LYS A 863 -42.30 14.92 -31.27
CA LYS A 863 -42.61 14.01 -30.16
C LYS A 863 -41.90 14.48 -28.89
N ASN A 864 -42.60 14.46 -27.75
CA ASN A 864 -41.92 14.58 -26.46
C ASN A 864 -41.35 13.21 -26.05
N TRP A 865 -40.04 13.06 -26.20
CA TRP A 865 -39.36 11.77 -26.03
C TRP A 865 -39.35 11.27 -24.57
N LEU A 866 -39.59 12.15 -23.60
CA LEU A 866 -39.63 11.80 -22.18
C LEU A 866 -41.02 11.38 -21.67
N ASN A 867 -42.06 11.48 -22.52
CA ASN A 867 -43.43 11.14 -22.12
C ASN A 867 -43.77 9.64 -22.24
N GLU A 868 -42.97 8.86 -22.95
CA GLU A 868 -43.19 7.42 -23.15
C GLU A 868 -42.22 6.59 -22.29
N ILE A 869 -42.73 5.58 -21.56
CA ILE A 869 -41.95 4.79 -20.59
C ILE A 869 -40.70 4.17 -21.22
N GLY A 870 -40.86 3.48 -22.36
CA GLY A 870 -39.74 2.81 -23.04
C GLY A 870 -38.67 3.80 -23.49
N THR A 871 -39.09 4.87 -24.14
CA THR A 871 -38.22 5.93 -24.66
C THR A 871 -37.47 6.64 -23.52
N ALA A 872 -38.15 7.03 -22.45
CA ALA A 872 -37.54 7.70 -21.30
C ALA A 872 -36.48 6.81 -20.62
N ARG A 873 -36.77 5.52 -20.43
CA ARG A 873 -35.84 4.53 -19.85
C ARG A 873 -34.58 4.32 -20.71
N VAL A 874 -34.73 4.23 -22.03
CA VAL A 874 -33.59 4.10 -22.94
C VAL A 874 -32.74 5.37 -22.93
N LEU A 875 -33.37 6.55 -23.05
CA LEU A 875 -32.66 7.82 -23.08
C LEU A 875 -31.88 8.09 -21.79
N VAL A 876 -32.46 7.83 -20.62
CA VAL A 876 -31.76 8.08 -19.35
C VAL A 876 -30.52 7.20 -19.20
N VAL A 877 -30.57 5.94 -19.66
CA VAL A 877 -29.41 5.03 -19.68
C VAL A 877 -28.36 5.49 -20.70
N LEU A 878 -28.76 5.96 -21.88
CA LEU A 878 -27.83 6.47 -22.89
C LEU A 878 -27.12 7.73 -22.42
N VAL A 879 -27.84 8.68 -21.82
CA VAL A 879 -27.26 9.90 -21.26
C VAL A 879 -26.30 9.55 -20.11
N GLN A 880 -26.69 8.64 -19.22
CA GLN A 880 -25.79 8.17 -18.16
C GLN A 880 -24.56 7.44 -18.71
N THR A 881 -24.70 6.70 -19.81
CA THR A 881 -23.58 6.05 -20.49
C THR A 881 -22.63 7.11 -21.06
N TRP A 882 -23.16 8.16 -21.69
CA TRP A 882 -22.38 9.27 -22.25
C TRP A 882 -21.60 10.06 -21.18
N ILE A 883 -22.20 10.33 -20.03
CA ILE A 883 -21.49 10.99 -18.91
C ILE A 883 -20.49 10.02 -18.25
N GLY A 884 -20.94 8.79 -17.98
CA GLY A 884 -20.20 7.80 -17.21
C GLY A 884 -18.97 7.24 -17.92
N TYR A 885 -18.99 7.09 -19.25
CA TYR A 885 -17.86 6.49 -19.97
C TYR A 885 -16.61 7.36 -19.86
N ALA A 886 -16.75 8.69 -19.80
CA ALA A 886 -15.63 9.64 -19.75
C ALA A 886 -14.79 9.47 -18.47
N TRP A 887 -15.45 9.25 -17.33
CA TRP A 887 -14.79 8.90 -16.07
C TRP A 887 -14.04 7.57 -16.17
N ILE A 888 -14.70 6.52 -16.68
CA ILE A 888 -14.05 5.21 -16.87
C ILE A 888 -12.89 5.31 -17.86
N PHE A 889 -13.05 6.05 -18.95
CA PHE A 889 -12.01 6.29 -19.94
C PHE A 889 -10.74 6.88 -19.28
N MET A 890 -10.89 7.90 -18.44
CA MET A 890 -9.76 8.51 -17.74
C MET A 890 -9.06 7.51 -16.81
N LEU A 891 -9.85 6.79 -16.01
CA LEU A 891 -9.41 5.80 -15.05
C LEU A 891 -8.65 4.64 -15.71
N VAL A 892 -9.22 4.06 -16.77
CA VAL A 892 -8.64 2.96 -17.55
C VAL A 892 -7.37 3.44 -18.25
N THR A 893 -7.35 4.67 -18.78
CA THR A 893 -6.16 5.23 -19.46
C THR A 893 -4.97 5.39 -18.51
N GLY A 894 -5.22 5.71 -17.23
CA GLY A 894 -4.19 5.74 -16.19
C GLY A 894 -3.70 4.33 -15.83
N ASN A 895 -4.61 3.38 -15.64
CA ASN A 895 -4.28 1.99 -15.29
C ASN A 895 -3.60 1.21 -16.42
N LEU A 896 -3.93 1.48 -17.68
CA LEU A 896 -3.24 0.86 -18.83
C LEU A 896 -1.74 1.19 -18.85
N GLN A 897 -1.31 2.30 -18.25
CA GLN A 897 0.10 2.69 -18.19
C GLN A 897 0.89 1.94 -17.13
N SER A 898 0.23 1.29 -16.15
CA SER A 898 0.91 0.50 -15.12
C SER A 898 1.24 -0.92 -15.57
N ILE A 899 0.65 -1.40 -16.68
CA ILE A 899 0.94 -2.72 -17.23
C ILE A 899 2.31 -2.67 -17.94
N PRO A 900 3.31 -3.45 -17.51
CA PRO A 900 4.64 -3.47 -18.12
C PRO A 900 4.57 -3.84 -19.62
N LYS A 901 5.42 -3.20 -20.43
CA LYS A 901 5.48 -3.47 -21.87
C LYS A 901 6.02 -4.87 -22.18
N ASP A 902 6.92 -5.35 -21.34
CA ASP A 902 7.63 -6.63 -21.48
C ASP A 902 6.63 -7.81 -21.55
N ILE A 903 5.48 -7.71 -20.88
CA ILE A 903 4.41 -8.73 -20.94
C ILE A 903 3.77 -8.79 -22.35
N TYR A 904 3.60 -7.63 -23.00
CA TYR A 904 3.09 -7.57 -24.37
C TYR A 904 4.13 -8.03 -25.39
N GLU A 905 5.41 -7.74 -25.15
CA GLU A 905 6.52 -8.20 -25.99
C GLU A 905 6.66 -9.72 -25.91
N ALA A 906 6.65 -10.30 -24.71
CA ALA A 906 6.66 -11.76 -24.51
C ALA A 906 5.47 -12.44 -25.21
N GLY A 907 4.25 -11.92 -25.04
CA GLY A 907 3.08 -12.46 -25.74
C GLY A 907 3.19 -12.35 -27.26
N SER A 908 3.84 -11.30 -27.78
CA SER A 908 4.06 -11.13 -29.22
C SER A 908 5.11 -12.13 -29.74
N VAL A 909 6.14 -12.43 -28.96
CA VAL A 909 7.13 -13.49 -29.26
C VAL A 909 6.46 -14.87 -29.31
N ASP A 910 5.49 -15.13 -28.42
CA ASP A 910 4.65 -16.33 -28.44
C ASP A 910 3.59 -16.35 -29.56
N GLY A 911 3.59 -15.33 -30.44
CA GLY A 911 2.68 -15.24 -31.59
C GLY A 911 1.27 -14.74 -31.28
N ALA A 912 1.03 -14.16 -30.10
CA ALA A 912 -0.29 -13.64 -29.73
C ALA A 912 -0.67 -12.40 -30.57
N LYS A 913 -1.84 -12.46 -31.22
CA LYS A 913 -2.42 -11.37 -32.01
C LYS A 913 -3.09 -10.32 -31.11
N GLY A 914 -3.31 -9.10 -31.60
CA GLY A 914 -3.90 -7.99 -30.81
C GLY A 914 -5.20 -8.32 -30.06
N ARG A 915 -6.09 -9.15 -30.64
CA ARG A 915 -7.30 -9.63 -29.95
C ARG A 915 -6.98 -10.58 -28.79
N GLN A 916 -5.99 -11.46 -28.95
CA GLN A 916 -5.52 -12.36 -27.90
C GLN A 916 -4.81 -11.58 -26.79
N LEU A 917 -3.93 -10.64 -27.15
CA LEU A 917 -3.29 -9.73 -26.20
C LEU A 917 -4.35 -8.98 -25.37
N PHE A 918 -5.44 -8.51 -25.98
CA PHE A 918 -6.51 -7.85 -25.25
C PHE A 918 -7.26 -8.79 -24.28
N TRP A 919 -7.80 -9.92 -24.76
CA TRP A 919 -8.65 -10.79 -23.93
C TRP A 919 -7.88 -11.59 -22.88
N TYR A 920 -6.62 -11.95 -23.14
CA TYR A 920 -5.82 -12.79 -22.24
C TYR A 920 -4.83 -12.02 -21.38
N LEU A 921 -4.40 -10.82 -21.79
CA LEU A 921 -3.45 -10.01 -21.02
C LEU A 921 -4.08 -8.69 -20.55
N THR A 922 -4.46 -7.80 -21.47
CA THR A 922 -4.90 -6.44 -21.12
C THR A 922 -6.14 -6.44 -20.23
N LEU A 923 -7.23 -7.09 -20.66
CA LEU A 923 -8.50 -7.04 -19.96
C LEU A 923 -8.45 -7.72 -18.58
N PRO A 924 -7.88 -8.93 -18.42
CA PRO A 924 -7.73 -9.54 -17.10
C PRO A 924 -6.88 -8.70 -16.14
N SER A 925 -5.72 -8.21 -16.58
CA SER A 925 -4.85 -7.36 -15.76
C SER A 925 -5.54 -6.03 -15.40
N LEU A 926 -6.24 -5.43 -16.35
CA LEU A 926 -7.00 -4.21 -16.12
C LEU A 926 -8.10 -4.43 -15.09
N LEU A 927 -8.95 -5.45 -15.28
CA LEU A 927 -10.08 -5.75 -14.39
C LEU A 927 -9.63 -5.99 -12.94
N ILE A 928 -8.48 -6.64 -12.72
CA ILE A 928 -7.91 -6.81 -11.37
C ILE A 928 -7.57 -5.45 -10.75
N SER A 929 -6.94 -4.56 -11.53
CA SER A 929 -6.55 -3.23 -11.06
C SER A 929 -7.74 -2.31 -10.78
N ILE A 930 -8.76 -2.34 -11.65
CA ILE A 930 -9.90 -1.42 -11.58
C ILE A 930 -11.12 -1.98 -10.83
N ALA A 931 -11.14 -3.27 -10.47
CA ALA A 931 -12.29 -3.92 -9.81
C ALA A 931 -12.86 -3.13 -8.60
N PRO A 932 -12.06 -2.60 -7.67
CA PRO A 932 -12.57 -1.78 -6.56
C PRO A 932 -13.36 -0.55 -7.03
N MET A 933 -12.91 0.05 -8.14
CA MET A 933 -13.54 1.23 -8.72
C MET A 933 -14.81 0.87 -9.49
N LEU A 934 -14.86 -0.31 -10.13
CA LEU A 934 -16.07 -0.82 -10.77
C LEU A 934 -17.18 -1.12 -9.75
N ILE A 935 -16.82 -1.61 -8.56
CA ILE A 935 -17.76 -1.78 -7.44
C ILE A 935 -18.30 -0.40 -7.03
N GLY A 936 -17.43 0.60 -6.91
CA GLY A 936 -17.84 1.99 -6.65
C GLY A 936 -18.78 2.53 -7.73
N GLN A 937 -18.53 2.24 -9.01
CA GLN A 937 -19.41 2.64 -10.11
C GLN A 937 -20.80 2.01 -10.02
N PHE A 938 -20.86 0.70 -9.69
CA PHE A 938 -22.13 0.01 -9.48
C PHE A 938 -22.95 0.63 -8.35
N VAL A 939 -22.30 0.90 -7.21
CA VAL A 939 -22.91 1.52 -6.04
C VAL A 939 -23.34 2.96 -6.33
N GLY A 940 -22.54 3.69 -7.11
CA GLY A 940 -22.88 5.02 -7.60
C GLY A 940 -24.11 5.00 -8.50
N ALA A 941 -24.20 4.06 -9.44
CA ALA A 941 -25.36 3.92 -10.33
C ALA A 941 -26.64 3.58 -9.55
N PHE A 942 -26.55 2.68 -8.57
CA PHE A 942 -27.68 2.29 -7.69
C PHE A 942 -28.26 3.48 -6.93
N ASN A 943 -27.42 4.45 -6.55
CA ASN A 943 -27.80 5.63 -5.77
C ASN A 943 -27.79 6.93 -6.60
N ASN A 944 -27.86 6.87 -7.95
CA ASN A 944 -27.70 8.03 -8.82
C ASN A 944 -28.98 8.89 -8.89
N PHE A 945 -29.29 9.58 -7.79
CA PHE A 945 -30.43 10.47 -7.67
C PHE A 945 -30.42 11.59 -8.72
N THR A 946 -29.28 12.28 -8.86
CA THR A 946 -29.14 13.49 -9.69
C THR A 946 -29.53 13.26 -11.14
N THR A 947 -29.17 12.12 -11.73
CA THR A 947 -29.49 11.82 -13.12
C THR A 947 -30.99 11.63 -13.31
N ILE A 948 -31.63 10.85 -12.44
CA ILE A 948 -33.07 10.58 -12.52
C ILE A 948 -33.88 11.85 -12.23
N SER A 949 -33.53 12.61 -11.20
CA SER A 949 -34.29 13.79 -10.77
C SER A 949 -34.22 14.93 -11.78
N ILE A 950 -33.04 15.21 -12.35
CA ILE A 950 -32.87 16.31 -13.31
C ILE A 950 -33.31 15.91 -14.72
N PHE A 951 -32.92 14.74 -15.21
CA PHE A 951 -33.18 14.38 -16.61
C PHE A 951 -34.61 13.92 -16.85
N THR A 952 -35.20 13.16 -15.93
CA THR A 952 -36.55 12.58 -16.07
C THR A 952 -37.55 13.08 -15.02
N GLY A 953 -37.12 13.52 -13.85
CA GLY A 953 -38.00 13.77 -12.70
C GLY A 953 -38.69 12.50 -12.18
N GLY A 954 -38.14 11.32 -12.52
CA GLY A 954 -38.75 10.00 -12.28
C GLY A 954 -39.84 9.59 -13.28
N GLY A 955 -40.27 10.50 -14.16
CA GLY A 955 -41.35 10.27 -15.14
C GLY A 955 -40.97 9.36 -16.33
N PRO A 956 -41.95 9.00 -17.18
CA PRO A 956 -43.39 9.32 -17.07
C PRO A 956 -44.11 8.47 -16.01
N SER A 957 -45.28 8.93 -15.56
CA SER A 957 -46.13 8.21 -14.58
C SER A 957 -46.67 6.91 -15.16
N TYR A 958 -46.92 5.92 -14.30
CA TYR A 958 -47.65 4.71 -14.71
C TYR A 958 -49.13 5.03 -14.95
N ALA A 959 -49.77 4.29 -15.86
CA ALA A 959 -51.21 4.40 -16.10
C ALA A 959 -52.02 4.02 -14.85
N GLU A 960 -51.57 2.99 -14.12
CA GLU A 960 -52.06 2.63 -12.79
C GLU A 960 -51.23 3.33 -11.72
N SER A 961 -51.74 4.44 -11.18
CA SER A 961 -51.11 5.14 -10.07
C SER A 961 -51.31 4.39 -8.75
N THR A 962 -50.33 4.50 -7.85
CA THR A 962 -50.45 4.03 -6.48
C THR A 962 -50.41 5.22 -5.51
N SER A 963 -50.80 5.00 -4.26
CA SER A 963 -50.71 5.99 -3.18
C SER A 963 -49.27 6.42 -2.84
N PHE A 964 -48.25 5.74 -3.39
CA PHE A 964 -46.83 6.01 -3.12
C PHE A 964 -46.13 6.82 -4.21
N GLY A 965 -46.83 7.19 -5.29
CA GLY A 965 -46.36 8.16 -6.27
C GLY A 965 -45.11 7.75 -7.07
N GLU A 966 -44.81 6.46 -7.20
CA GLU A 966 -43.68 6.01 -8.02
C GLU A 966 -43.95 6.27 -9.50
N ALA A 967 -42.92 6.70 -10.23
CA ALA A 967 -42.99 6.86 -11.68
C ALA A 967 -41.99 5.93 -12.38
N SER A 968 -42.09 5.83 -13.70
CA SER A 968 -41.51 4.71 -14.44
C SER A 968 -39.98 4.67 -14.52
N THR A 969 -39.30 5.79 -14.30
CA THR A 969 -37.83 5.87 -14.26
C THR A 969 -37.28 6.07 -12.84
N ASP A 970 -38.15 6.09 -11.83
CA ASP A 970 -37.72 6.23 -10.45
C ASP A 970 -36.90 5.04 -9.97
N ILE A 971 -35.71 5.34 -9.46
CA ILE A 971 -34.89 4.39 -8.72
C ILE A 971 -35.18 4.52 -7.22
N ILE A 972 -34.74 3.55 -6.41
CA ILE A 972 -35.06 3.52 -4.97
C ILE A 972 -34.82 4.88 -4.30
N ILE A 973 -33.66 5.52 -4.52
CA ILE A 973 -33.35 6.79 -3.87
C ILE A 973 -34.20 7.97 -4.38
N SER A 974 -34.59 8.00 -5.66
CA SER A 974 -35.45 9.08 -6.19
C SER A 974 -36.90 8.90 -5.77
N TRP A 975 -37.38 7.66 -5.69
CA TRP A 975 -38.68 7.35 -5.13
C TRP A 975 -38.76 7.67 -3.64
N VAL A 976 -37.74 7.30 -2.86
CA VAL A 976 -37.67 7.63 -1.44
C VAL A 976 -37.65 9.14 -1.21
N TYR A 977 -36.92 9.90 -2.03
CA TYR A 977 -37.00 11.35 -2.01
C TYR A 977 -38.44 11.85 -2.25
N LYS A 978 -39.15 11.33 -3.25
CA LYS A 978 -40.56 11.67 -3.48
C LYS A 978 -41.45 11.34 -2.29
N LEU A 979 -41.23 10.24 -1.58
CA LEU A 979 -41.98 9.93 -0.36
C LEU A 979 -41.78 10.97 0.76
N THR A 980 -40.65 11.69 0.76
CA THR A 980 -40.39 12.78 1.72
C THR A 980 -40.98 14.14 1.30
N THR A 981 -41.09 14.41 0.00
CA THR A 981 -41.45 15.75 -0.52
C THR A 981 -42.81 15.83 -1.21
N SER A 982 -43.31 14.71 -1.74
CA SER A 982 -44.55 14.63 -2.51
C SER A 982 -45.68 14.16 -1.59
N SER A 983 -46.83 14.81 -1.70
CA SER A 983 -48.02 14.79 -0.83
C SER A 983 -48.70 13.42 -0.62
N GLY A 984 -47.96 12.40 -0.23
CA GLY A 984 -48.54 11.23 0.43
C GLY A 984 -48.96 11.67 1.82
N ASN A 985 -50.26 11.78 2.07
CA ASN A 985 -50.86 12.05 3.40
C ASN A 985 -50.66 10.84 4.34
N ILE A 986 -49.47 10.27 4.35
CA ILE A 986 -49.06 9.11 5.13
C ILE A 986 -48.38 9.65 6.36
N GLU A 987 -49.02 9.44 7.51
CA GLU A 987 -48.45 9.80 8.80
C GLU A 987 -47.04 9.23 8.95
N GLY A 988 -46.06 10.08 9.32
CA GLY A 988 -44.66 9.67 9.46
C GLY A 988 -43.99 9.21 8.16
N ASN A 989 -44.40 9.75 7.00
CA ASN A 989 -43.80 9.47 5.68
C ASN A 989 -42.28 9.62 5.64
N GLN A 990 -41.72 10.64 6.31
CA GLN A 990 -40.27 10.87 6.34
C GLN A 990 -39.52 9.80 7.14
N ALA A 991 -40.07 9.35 8.27
CA ALA A 991 -39.52 8.23 9.04
C ALA A 991 -39.58 6.91 8.26
N PHE A 992 -40.68 6.66 7.55
CA PHE A 992 -40.80 5.49 6.67
C PHE A 992 -39.81 5.55 5.50
N ALA A 993 -39.63 6.71 4.87
CA ALA A 993 -38.62 6.97 3.84
C ALA A 993 -37.19 6.77 4.37
N ALA A 994 -36.91 7.16 5.60
CA ALA A 994 -35.62 6.91 6.27
C ALA A 994 -35.37 5.40 6.49
N ALA A 995 -36.41 4.62 6.83
CA ALA A 995 -36.32 3.17 6.93
C ALA A 995 -35.98 2.53 5.57
N LEU A 996 -36.67 2.95 4.51
CA LEU A 996 -36.40 2.53 3.13
C LEU A 996 -34.97 2.87 2.68
N THR A 997 -34.52 4.10 2.98
CA THR A 997 -33.13 4.54 2.71
C THR A 997 -32.12 3.65 3.43
N THR A 998 -32.39 3.32 4.70
CA THR A 998 -31.52 2.47 5.51
C THR A 998 -31.39 1.06 4.94
N LEU A 999 -32.49 0.47 4.46
CA LEU A 999 -32.48 -0.84 3.79
C LEU A 999 -31.70 -0.79 2.46
N ALA A 1000 -31.96 0.24 1.64
CA ALA A 1000 -31.27 0.44 0.36
C ALA A 1000 -29.75 0.63 0.57
N ALA A 1001 -29.36 1.44 1.55
CA ALA A 1001 -27.99 1.65 1.94
C ALA A 1001 -27.35 0.36 2.48
N SER A 1002 -28.06 -0.40 3.32
CA SER A 1002 -27.57 -1.68 3.86
C SER A 1002 -27.30 -2.70 2.74
N PHE A 1003 -28.20 -2.79 1.75
CA PHE A 1003 -27.99 -3.62 0.57
C PHE A 1003 -26.76 -3.15 -0.23
N SER A 1004 -26.66 -1.85 -0.50
CA SER A 1004 -25.52 -1.26 -1.22
C SER A 1004 -24.18 -1.50 -0.51
N ILE A 1005 -24.15 -1.34 0.81
CA ILE A 1005 -22.99 -1.62 1.67
C ILE A 1005 -22.65 -3.11 1.65
N ALA A 1006 -23.63 -4.01 1.76
CA ALA A 1006 -23.39 -5.45 1.72
C ALA A 1006 -22.79 -5.91 0.39
N VAL A 1007 -23.31 -5.41 -0.73
CA VAL A 1007 -22.78 -5.67 -2.08
C VAL A 1007 -21.35 -5.12 -2.20
N SER A 1008 -21.13 -3.88 -1.74
CA SER A 1008 -19.82 -3.24 -1.73
C SER A 1008 -18.80 -4.03 -0.92
N ALA A 1009 -19.12 -4.32 0.34
CA ALA A 1009 -18.25 -5.02 1.28
C ALA A 1009 -17.88 -6.41 0.73
N ARG A 1010 -18.85 -7.15 0.20
CA ARG A 1010 -18.57 -8.45 -0.44
C ARG A 1010 -17.67 -8.32 -1.67
N GLY A 1011 -17.89 -7.28 -2.48
CA GLY A 1011 -17.03 -6.95 -3.62
C GLY A 1011 -15.59 -6.64 -3.21
N PHE A 1012 -15.40 -5.75 -2.23
CA PHE A 1012 -14.09 -5.35 -1.72
C PHE A 1012 -13.35 -6.50 -1.04
N ILE A 1013 -14.02 -7.30 -0.20
CA ILE A 1013 -13.41 -8.47 0.45
C ILE A 1013 -12.89 -9.45 -0.60
N LYS A 1014 -13.68 -9.74 -1.64
CA LYS A 1014 -13.25 -10.64 -2.72
C LYS A 1014 -12.13 -10.06 -3.56
N SER A 1015 -12.13 -8.76 -3.85
CA SER A 1015 -11.07 -8.14 -4.66
C SER A 1015 -9.72 -8.10 -3.93
N MET A 1016 -9.74 -7.89 -2.61
CA MET A 1016 -8.54 -7.92 -1.78
C MET A 1016 -7.91 -9.33 -1.71
N SER A 1017 -8.74 -10.38 -1.58
CA SER A 1017 -8.29 -11.79 -1.56
C SER A 1017 -7.64 -12.29 -2.86
N ARG A 1018 -7.74 -11.53 -3.96
CA ARG A 1018 -7.09 -11.85 -5.24
C ARG A 1018 -5.75 -11.14 -5.43
N ARG A 1019 -5.43 -10.20 -4.54
CA ARG A 1019 -4.23 -9.37 -4.58
C ARG A 1019 -3.09 -9.94 -3.73
N ASP A 1020 -3.46 -10.63 -2.65
CA ASP A 1020 -2.60 -11.49 -1.83
C ASP A 1020 -2.62 -12.92 -2.40
#